data_AF-A0A2H0LRU2-F1
#
_entry.id   AF-A0A2H0LRU2-F1
#
_cell.length_a   1.000
_cell.length_b   1.000
_cell.length_c   1.000
_cell.angle_alpha   90.00
_cell.angle_beta   90.00
_cell.angle_gamma   90.00
#
_symmetry.space_group_name_H-M   'P 1'
#
loop_
_entity.id
_entity.type
_entity.pdbx_description
1 polymer ?
#
loop_
_entity_poly.entity_id
_entity_poly.type
_entity_poly.pdbx_seq_one_letter_code
_entity_poly.pdbx_strand_id
1 'polypeptide(L)'
;MAFQSEDLSTPELKIGFYRIFLLLAGILYPVWGFAFEAWVPGIQDDKLGRLVIGAICLFFFGLSYILPRVARHTELIFSFLGWIMTTHYFVLLYQNHVHSTYAMGMFVTIFAIGACLNRRRVLLAYSVYVVLLSGLIYFIDTDFVRPIFLMGVVTTVVVTYLAAADRLVSLNKLREDEEAIRREKMRTDLILNSTDEGIYCLDKTGKTTFINEAAARIIGWEPEEFVGKLEHDVLHHTKEDGRPFGTAKCPIFQTFTGGVSRHVNDELFWRRDGSYFPVEYTSTPLKEGYEVVGAVVTFRDISKRRESEASLKKLSNVVQQTAEAVVITDRDGVIEYVNPTFEQLTGFSAQEAVGQNPRLLKSGRHPKVFYERFWKTILNGDVYRGIFINKKKSGEIYYEEQTVTPLRNEQGDITHFVSTSHDFTDRIKAEQALQMANEKLRVQSNDLIKTNEGIRTLYRELKKSHEDLKVLQNQLVQAEKLQSIGRLAAGVAHEVKNPLNILVQQIDYLSDLIPKKDKEAAKVLEEMEEAVDRASTIISELLDFSRMSELDLKKVSLMEVMDSTLTLLEPQLKTAKINLKKEYDKRLPKVNLDANRMQQVFINLMMNAIHATEPGSALTIRLFPRTLNRFEPFVGRRREDIFSIGDDVAVIEIEDAGTGISEENMPKIFDPFFTTKREKGGTGLGLSVVKNILDLHHATIELINNQNGKGAKAVIMIKLDAHSKS
;
A
#
# COMPACT_ATOMS: atom_id res chain seq x y z
N MET A 1 -61.27 -32.83 -45.93
CA MET A 1 -62.31 -31.78 -45.90
C MET A 1 -63.07 -31.93 -44.60
N ALA A 2 -63.03 -30.87 -43.79
CA ALA A 2 -63.79 -30.72 -42.56
C ALA A 2 -65.30 -30.70 -42.86
N PHE A 3 -66.10 -31.15 -41.90
CA PHE A 3 -67.43 -30.57 -41.70
C PHE A 3 -67.60 -30.31 -40.21
N GLN A 4 -67.50 -29.04 -39.86
CA GLN A 4 -67.99 -28.47 -38.62
C GLN A 4 -69.51 -28.38 -38.67
N SER A 5 -70.07 -28.47 -37.47
CA SER A 5 -71.42 -28.18 -37.02
C SER A 5 -72.02 -26.89 -37.56
N GLU A 6 -73.30 -26.93 -37.96
CA GLU A 6 -74.19 -25.78 -37.91
C GLU A 6 -75.58 -26.17 -37.38
N ASP A 7 -75.99 -25.38 -36.39
CA ASP A 7 -77.29 -25.01 -35.81
C ASP A 7 -78.60 -25.70 -36.24
N LEU A 8 -79.34 -26.21 -35.24
CA LEU A 8 -80.67 -26.84 -35.34
C LEU A 8 -81.72 -25.95 -34.64
N SER A 9 -82.20 -24.90 -35.30
CA SER A 9 -83.23 -24.02 -34.72
C SER A 9 -84.14 -23.33 -35.75
N THR A 10 -84.66 -24.04 -36.77
CA THR A 10 -85.62 -23.47 -37.72
C THR A 10 -87.07 -24.00 -37.60
N PRO A 11 -88.09 -23.14 -37.84
CA PRO A 11 -89.53 -23.45 -37.76
C PRO A 11 -90.05 -24.47 -38.79
N GLU A 12 -89.17 -25.01 -39.63
CA GLU A 12 -89.46 -25.97 -40.70
C GLU A 12 -89.85 -27.35 -40.15
N LEU A 13 -89.38 -27.73 -38.96
CA LEU A 13 -89.75 -28.99 -38.30
C LEU A 13 -91.20 -29.01 -37.79
N LYS A 14 -91.80 -27.85 -37.44
CA LYS A 14 -93.21 -27.77 -37.03
C LYS A 14 -94.17 -28.06 -38.18
N ILE A 15 -93.78 -27.70 -39.40
CA ILE A 15 -94.52 -27.99 -40.63
C ILE A 15 -94.32 -29.46 -41.05
N GLY A 16 -93.13 -30.02 -40.80
CA GLY A 16 -92.82 -31.43 -41.03
C GLY A 16 -93.70 -32.38 -40.22
N PHE A 17 -93.89 -32.11 -38.92
CA PHE A 17 -94.76 -32.93 -38.07
C PHE A 17 -96.23 -32.88 -38.50
N TYR A 18 -96.72 -31.71 -38.93
CA TYR A 18 -98.08 -31.51 -39.39
C TYR A 18 -98.36 -32.24 -40.72
N ARG A 19 -97.37 -32.25 -41.62
CA ARG A 19 -97.44 -33.00 -42.90
C ARG A 19 -97.40 -34.51 -42.70
N ILE A 20 -96.58 -35.01 -41.76
CA ILE A 20 -96.53 -36.44 -41.41
C ILE A 20 -97.86 -36.89 -40.79
N PHE A 21 -98.49 -36.06 -39.94
CA PHE A 21 -99.79 -36.37 -39.33
C PHE A 21 -100.94 -36.37 -40.35
N LEU A 22 -100.97 -35.41 -41.29
CA LEU A 22 -101.93 -35.39 -42.40
C LEU A 22 -101.74 -36.56 -43.37
N LEU A 23 -100.49 -36.98 -43.63
CA LEU A 23 -100.20 -38.17 -44.43
C LEU A 23 -100.71 -39.43 -43.75
N LEU A 24 -100.48 -39.59 -42.44
CA LEU A 24 -100.99 -40.74 -41.68
C LEU A 24 -102.52 -40.75 -41.61
N ALA A 25 -103.17 -39.59 -41.44
CA ALA A 25 -104.62 -39.48 -41.48
C ALA A 25 -105.21 -39.79 -42.86
N GLY A 26 -104.56 -39.35 -43.94
CA GLY A 26 -104.94 -39.65 -45.33
C GLY A 26 -104.70 -41.11 -45.75
N ILE A 27 -103.74 -41.80 -45.12
CA ILE A 27 -103.49 -43.24 -45.33
C ILE A 27 -104.46 -44.11 -44.51
N LEU A 28 -104.87 -43.65 -43.33
CA LEU A 28 -105.83 -44.39 -42.49
C LEU A 28 -107.28 -44.22 -42.96
N TYR A 29 -107.65 -43.10 -43.57
CA TYR A 29 -109.02 -42.82 -44.02
C TYR A 29 -109.62 -43.86 -45.00
N PRO A 30 -108.89 -44.34 -46.04
CA PRO A 30 -109.40 -45.37 -46.95
C PRO A 30 -109.44 -46.76 -46.29
N VAL A 31 -108.52 -47.05 -45.37
CA VAL A 31 -108.44 -48.32 -44.64
C VAL A 31 -109.63 -48.47 -43.69
N TRP A 32 -110.07 -47.36 -43.07
CA TRP A 32 -111.28 -47.34 -42.24
C TRP A 32 -112.57 -47.32 -43.07
N GLY A 33 -112.57 -46.65 -44.23
CA GLY A 33 -113.71 -46.69 -45.16
C GLY A 33 -114.01 -48.10 -45.69
N PHE A 34 -112.99 -48.83 -46.12
CA PHE A 34 -113.12 -50.22 -46.61
C PHE A 34 -113.48 -51.22 -45.49
N ALA A 35 -112.97 -50.99 -44.27
CA ALA A 35 -113.33 -51.82 -43.11
C ALA A 35 -114.79 -51.60 -42.65
N PHE A 36 -115.37 -50.41 -42.89
CA PHE A 36 -116.74 -50.08 -42.48
C PHE A 36 -117.80 -50.53 -43.50
N GLU A 37 -117.47 -50.51 -44.81
CA GLU A 37 -118.36 -51.03 -45.87
C GLU A 37 -118.59 -52.55 -45.79
N ALA A 38 -117.68 -53.30 -45.14
CA ALA A 38 -117.81 -54.73 -44.91
C ALA A 38 -118.57 -55.11 -43.62
N TRP A 39 -118.92 -54.14 -42.76
CA TRP A 39 -119.31 -54.43 -41.37
C TRP A 39 -120.79 -54.20 -41.01
N VAL A 40 -121.59 -53.59 -41.89
CA VAL A 40 -123.06 -53.43 -41.66
C VAL A 40 -123.86 -53.59 -42.98
N PRO A 41 -124.35 -54.78 -43.32
CA PRO A 41 -125.32 -54.95 -44.41
C PRO A 41 -126.69 -54.39 -43.98
N GLY A 42 -127.30 -53.50 -44.78
CA GLY A 42 -128.70 -53.06 -44.58
C GLY A 42 -128.96 -51.57 -44.30
N ILE A 43 -127.94 -50.74 -44.11
CA ILE A 43 -128.08 -49.25 -44.04
C ILE A 43 -128.15 -48.60 -45.45
N GLN A 44 -128.15 -49.41 -46.52
CA GLN A 44 -128.08 -48.87 -47.87
C GLN A 44 -129.34 -48.13 -48.35
N ASP A 45 -130.52 -48.34 -47.76
CA ASP A 45 -131.79 -47.77 -48.28
C ASP A 45 -132.43 -46.64 -47.47
N ASP A 46 -131.86 -46.21 -46.34
CA ASP A 46 -132.36 -45.03 -45.62
C ASP A 46 -131.38 -43.85 -45.71
N LYS A 47 -131.75 -42.82 -46.49
CA LYS A 47 -131.01 -41.55 -46.64
C LYS A 47 -130.71 -40.90 -45.29
N LEU A 48 -131.54 -41.15 -44.27
CA LEU A 48 -131.35 -40.59 -42.93
C LEU A 48 -130.09 -41.15 -42.25
N GLY A 49 -129.80 -42.45 -42.40
CA GLY A 49 -128.67 -43.12 -41.75
C GLY A 49 -127.30 -42.61 -42.22
N ARG A 50 -127.15 -42.39 -43.54
CA ARG A 50 -125.90 -41.83 -44.09
C ARG A 50 -125.69 -40.37 -43.67
N LEU A 51 -126.78 -39.60 -43.56
CA LEU A 51 -126.72 -38.20 -43.13
C LEU A 51 -126.34 -38.09 -41.64
N VAL A 52 -126.88 -38.97 -40.79
CA VAL A 52 -126.56 -39.02 -39.35
C VAL A 52 -125.08 -39.38 -39.13
N ILE A 53 -124.54 -40.35 -39.86
CA ILE A 53 -123.12 -40.73 -39.76
C ILE A 53 -122.22 -39.59 -40.24
N GLY A 54 -122.57 -38.94 -41.36
CA GLY A 54 -121.85 -37.76 -41.85
C GLY A 54 -121.86 -36.61 -40.84
N ALA A 55 -123.00 -36.36 -40.19
CA ALA A 55 -123.16 -35.34 -39.16
C ALA A 55 -122.34 -35.65 -37.89
N ILE A 56 -122.28 -36.91 -37.46
CA ILE A 56 -121.48 -37.34 -36.29
C ILE A 56 -119.98 -37.14 -36.58
N CYS A 57 -119.51 -37.55 -37.76
CA CYS A 57 -118.11 -37.35 -38.16
C CYS A 57 -117.74 -35.86 -38.26
N LEU A 58 -118.62 -35.03 -38.84
CA LEU A 58 -118.43 -33.58 -38.90
C LEU A 58 -118.48 -32.92 -37.50
N PHE A 59 -119.32 -33.41 -36.59
CA PHE A 59 -119.40 -32.93 -35.21
C PHE A 59 -118.10 -33.20 -34.44
N PHE A 60 -117.53 -34.42 -34.56
CA PHE A 60 -116.25 -34.75 -33.94
C PHE A 60 -115.06 -34.04 -34.60
N PHE A 61 -115.12 -33.80 -35.91
CA PHE A 61 -114.12 -32.99 -36.62
C PHE A 61 -114.17 -31.51 -36.20
N GLY A 62 -115.36 -30.96 -35.99
CA GLY A 62 -115.54 -29.62 -35.44
C GLY A 62 -115.07 -29.50 -33.98
N LEU A 63 -115.32 -30.52 -33.15
CA LEU A 63 -114.87 -30.56 -31.76
C LEU A 63 -113.35 -30.53 -31.67
N SER A 64 -112.63 -31.30 -32.50
CA SER A 64 -111.15 -31.35 -32.48
C SER A 64 -110.50 -30.01 -32.86
N TYR A 65 -111.21 -29.16 -33.64
CA TYR A 65 -110.77 -27.82 -34.00
C TYR A 65 -110.98 -26.79 -32.87
N ILE A 66 -112.04 -26.96 -32.06
CA ILE A 66 -112.41 -26.01 -30.98
C ILE A 66 -111.71 -26.34 -29.65
N LEU A 67 -111.49 -27.63 -29.36
CA LEU A 67 -110.96 -28.14 -28.09
C LEU A 67 -109.61 -27.53 -27.63
N PRO A 68 -108.65 -27.16 -28.51
CA PRO A 68 -107.39 -26.55 -28.06
C PRO A 68 -107.56 -25.14 -27.46
N ARG A 69 -108.66 -24.43 -27.77
CA ARG A 69 -108.88 -23.03 -27.33
C ARG A 69 -109.60 -22.89 -25.99
N VAL A 70 -110.30 -23.92 -25.50
CA VAL A 70 -111.17 -23.85 -24.29
C VAL A 70 -110.57 -24.60 -23.09
N ALA A 71 -109.38 -25.18 -23.22
CA ALA A 71 -108.76 -26.14 -22.30
C ALA A 71 -108.23 -25.58 -20.97
N ARG A 72 -108.85 -24.54 -20.37
CA ARG A 72 -108.39 -24.01 -19.07
C ARG A 72 -109.23 -24.44 -17.86
N HIS A 73 -110.47 -24.91 -18.03
CA HIS A 73 -111.31 -25.38 -16.91
C HIS A 73 -112.23 -26.59 -17.20
N THR A 74 -111.98 -27.33 -18.28
CA THR A 74 -112.84 -28.43 -18.73
C THR A 74 -112.44 -29.83 -18.23
N GLU A 75 -111.35 -29.95 -17.46
CA GLU A 75 -110.81 -31.24 -16.99
C GLU A 75 -111.79 -32.04 -16.12
N LEU A 76 -112.49 -31.39 -15.17
CA LEU A 76 -113.46 -32.09 -14.31
C LEU A 76 -114.72 -32.50 -15.07
N ILE A 77 -115.17 -31.68 -16.03
CA ILE A 77 -116.42 -31.86 -16.76
C ILE A 77 -116.30 -33.06 -17.72
N PHE A 78 -115.16 -33.19 -18.42
CA PHE A 78 -114.93 -34.32 -19.32
C PHE A 78 -114.70 -35.64 -18.56
N SER A 79 -114.02 -35.62 -17.41
CA SER A 79 -113.92 -36.83 -16.56
C SER A 79 -115.27 -37.24 -15.98
N PHE A 80 -116.12 -36.28 -15.58
CA PHE A 80 -117.45 -36.55 -15.02
C PHE A 80 -118.45 -37.05 -16.09
N LEU A 81 -118.46 -36.44 -17.28
CA LEU A 81 -119.23 -36.92 -18.44
C LEU A 81 -118.75 -38.31 -18.89
N GLY A 82 -117.43 -38.55 -18.86
CA GLY A 82 -116.84 -39.86 -19.15
C GLY A 82 -117.35 -40.95 -18.20
N TRP A 83 -117.45 -40.64 -16.90
CA TRP A 83 -118.01 -41.54 -15.88
C TRP A 83 -119.52 -41.79 -16.05
N ILE A 84 -120.31 -40.75 -16.32
CA ILE A 84 -121.76 -40.89 -16.57
C ILE A 84 -122.01 -41.77 -17.79
N MET A 85 -121.28 -41.55 -18.88
CA MET A 85 -121.44 -42.31 -20.13
C MET A 85 -121.01 -43.77 -19.95
N THR A 86 -119.92 -44.04 -19.22
CA THR A 86 -119.50 -45.43 -18.93
C THR A 86 -120.48 -46.15 -18.00
N THR A 87 -121.06 -45.46 -17.02
CA THR A 87 -122.06 -46.05 -16.11
C THR A 87 -123.38 -46.33 -16.83
N HIS A 88 -123.85 -45.39 -17.66
CA HIS A 88 -125.07 -45.56 -18.46
C HIS A 88 -124.91 -46.68 -19.51
N TYR A 89 -123.70 -46.85 -20.06
CA TYR A 89 -123.37 -47.93 -21.00
C TYR A 89 -123.33 -49.31 -20.34
N PHE A 90 -122.85 -49.41 -19.09
CA PHE A 90 -122.88 -50.67 -18.33
C PHE A 90 -124.32 -51.15 -18.05
N VAL A 91 -125.26 -50.21 -17.85
CA VAL A 91 -126.69 -50.51 -17.69
C VAL A 91 -127.31 -50.98 -19.02
N LEU A 92 -126.93 -50.37 -20.14
CA LEU A 92 -127.40 -50.78 -21.48
C LEU A 92 -126.87 -52.16 -21.92
N LEU A 93 -125.61 -52.49 -21.60
CA LEU A 93 -125.02 -53.81 -21.84
C LEU A 93 -125.73 -54.94 -21.09
N TYR A 94 -126.32 -54.64 -19.92
CA TYR A 94 -127.04 -55.63 -19.12
C TYR A 94 -128.44 -55.94 -19.66
N GLN A 95 -129.06 -55.01 -20.44
CA GLN A 95 -130.47 -55.13 -20.81
C GLN A 95 -130.75 -55.49 -22.28
N ASN A 96 -129.82 -55.34 -23.22
CA ASN A 96 -130.05 -55.78 -24.60
C ASN A 96 -128.76 -56.24 -25.28
N HIS A 97 -128.74 -57.48 -25.77
CA HIS A 97 -127.65 -58.05 -26.57
C HIS A 97 -127.49 -57.32 -27.91
N VAL A 98 -126.76 -56.20 -27.93
CA VAL A 98 -126.39 -55.48 -29.15
C VAL A 98 -124.90 -55.06 -29.13
N HIS A 99 -124.19 -55.59 -30.13
CA HIS A 99 -122.90 -55.27 -30.77
C HIS A 99 -121.82 -54.40 -30.08
N SER A 100 -120.63 -55.00 -29.92
CA SER A 100 -119.34 -54.49 -29.40
C SER A 100 -118.71 -53.30 -30.15
N THR A 101 -119.36 -52.80 -31.19
CA THR A 101 -118.79 -51.89 -32.18
C THR A 101 -118.78 -50.43 -31.70
N TYR A 102 -119.72 -50.04 -30.84
CA TYR A 102 -119.80 -48.69 -30.26
C TYR A 102 -118.72 -48.42 -29.20
N ALA A 103 -118.24 -49.46 -28.50
CA ALA A 103 -117.19 -49.34 -27.48
C ALA A 103 -115.83 -48.93 -28.08
N MET A 104 -115.52 -49.44 -29.28
CA MET A 104 -114.26 -49.16 -29.99
C MET A 104 -114.19 -47.71 -30.46
N GLY A 105 -115.29 -47.17 -31.01
CA GLY A 105 -115.37 -45.78 -31.46
C GLY A 105 -115.16 -44.78 -30.32
N MET A 106 -115.72 -45.06 -29.15
CA MET A 106 -115.55 -44.21 -27.96
C MET A 106 -114.11 -44.27 -27.41
N PHE A 107 -113.47 -45.45 -27.44
CA PHE A 107 -112.09 -45.64 -27.01
C PHE A 107 -111.08 -44.84 -27.85
N VAL A 108 -111.24 -44.88 -29.17
CA VAL A 108 -110.39 -44.12 -30.11
C VAL A 108 -110.58 -42.61 -29.90
N THR A 109 -111.81 -42.18 -29.64
CA THR A 109 -112.13 -40.76 -29.44
C THR A 109 -111.50 -40.22 -28.15
N ILE A 110 -111.60 -40.96 -27.04
CA ILE A 110 -111.00 -40.53 -25.75
C ILE A 110 -109.47 -40.60 -25.81
N PHE A 111 -108.88 -41.59 -26.50
CA PHE A 111 -107.43 -41.66 -26.72
C PHE A 111 -106.90 -40.49 -27.56
N ALA A 112 -107.62 -40.11 -28.62
CA ALA A 112 -107.28 -38.95 -29.45
C ALA A 112 -107.34 -37.63 -28.65
N ILE A 113 -108.33 -37.49 -27.75
CA ILE A 113 -108.45 -36.33 -26.86
C ILE A 113 -107.28 -36.30 -25.84
N GLY A 114 -106.90 -37.44 -25.27
CA GLY A 114 -105.77 -37.54 -24.34
C GLY A 114 -104.42 -37.25 -24.98
N ALA A 115 -104.21 -37.70 -26.22
CA ALA A 115 -103.00 -37.40 -27.00
C ALA A 115 -102.90 -35.91 -27.38
N CYS A 116 -104.04 -35.24 -27.65
CA CYS A 116 -104.07 -33.80 -27.94
C CYS A 116 -103.75 -32.90 -26.73
N LEU A 117 -104.03 -33.35 -25.48
CA LEU A 117 -103.87 -32.53 -24.27
C LEU A 117 -102.43 -32.45 -23.73
N ASN A 118 -101.47 -33.16 -24.34
CA ASN A 118 -100.01 -33.01 -24.18
C ASN A 118 -99.50 -32.69 -22.76
N ARG A 119 -99.95 -33.42 -21.73
CA ARG A 119 -99.43 -33.33 -20.36
C ARG A 119 -98.97 -34.69 -19.82
N ARG A 120 -97.66 -34.80 -19.52
CA ARG A 120 -96.95 -36.02 -19.10
C ARG A 120 -97.60 -36.80 -17.93
N ARG A 121 -98.32 -36.14 -17.02
CA ARG A 121 -99.03 -36.82 -15.92
C ARG A 121 -100.31 -37.52 -16.35
N VAL A 122 -101.01 -36.99 -17.35
CA VAL A 122 -102.24 -37.57 -17.89
C VAL A 122 -101.90 -38.85 -18.66
N LEU A 123 -100.83 -38.83 -19.47
CA LEU A 123 -100.34 -40.00 -20.22
C LEU A 123 -99.97 -41.19 -19.32
N LEU A 124 -99.33 -40.93 -18.16
CA LEU A 124 -98.93 -42.00 -17.24
C LEU A 124 -100.13 -42.63 -16.52
N ALA A 125 -101.08 -41.81 -16.07
CA ALA A 125 -102.33 -42.29 -15.47
C ALA A 125 -103.17 -43.06 -16.51
N TYR A 126 -103.14 -42.61 -17.77
CA TYR A 126 -103.85 -43.25 -18.88
C TYR A 126 -103.21 -44.60 -19.27
N SER A 127 -101.88 -44.72 -19.28
CA SER A 127 -101.21 -46.00 -19.52
C SER A 127 -101.53 -47.04 -18.43
N VAL A 128 -101.64 -46.60 -17.17
CA VAL A 128 -102.04 -47.49 -16.05
C VAL A 128 -103.51 -47.90 -16.18
N TYR A 129 -104.40 -46.96 -16.53
CA TYR A 129 -105.82 -47.25 -16.75
C TYR A 129 -106.04 -48.21 -17.93
N VAL A 130 -105.29 -48.03 -19.04
CA VAL A 130 -105.34 -48.93 -20.21
C VAL A 130 -104.87 -50.33 -19.84
N VAL A 131 -103.80 -50.49 -19.05
CA VAL A 131 -103.32 -51.81 -18.58
C VAL A 131 -104.36 -52.48 -17.67
N LEU A 132 -105.00 -51.72 -16.76
CA LEU A 132 -106.03 -52.27 -15.86
C LEU A 132 -107.31 -52.68 -16.61
N LEU A 133 -107.80 -51.84 -17.53
CA LEU A 133 -109.00 -52.15 -18.31
C LEU A 133 -108.75 -53.28 -19.31
N SER A 134 -107.53 -53.37 -19.88
CA SER A 134 -107.16 -54.45 -20.80
C SER A 134 -106.95 -55.80 -20.12
N GLY A 135 -106.58 -55.82 -18.83
CA GLY A 135 -106.65 -57.03 -18.00
C GLY A 135 -108.08 -57.56 -17.83
N LEU A 136 -109.08 -56.67 -17.83
CA LEU A 136 -110.49 -57.04 -17.75
C LEU A 136 -111.03 -57.58 -19.09
N ILE A 137 -110.51 -57.07 -20.23
CA ILE A 137 -110.93 -57.50 -21.58
C ILE A 137 -110.25 -58.82 -22.00
N TYR A 138 -109.11 -59.20 -21.40
CA TYR A 138 -108.46 -60.49 -21.66
C TYR A 138 -109.35 -61.72 -21.40
N PHE A 139 -110.39 -61.58 -20.57
CA PHE A 139 -111.38 -62.63 -20.30
C PHE A 139 -112.51 -62.73 -21.33
N ILE A 140 -112.57 -61.81 -22.32
CA ILE A 140 -113.54 -61.86 -23.41
C ILE A 140 -112.89 -62.58 -24.59
N ASP A 141 -113.20 -63.87 -24.73
CA ASP A 141 -112.55 -64.79 -25.65
C ASP A 141 -112.91 -64.49 -27.12
N THR A 142 -112.07 -63.71 -27.79
CA THR A 142 -112.05 -63.58 -29.26
C THR A 142 -110.62 -63.35 -29.76
N ASP A 143 -110.23 -64.06 -30.82
CA ASP A 143 -108.88 -64.03 -31.44
C ASP A 143 -108.39 -62.64 -31.90
N PHE A 144 -109.25 -61.62 -31.86
CA PHE A 144 -108.97 -60.28 -32.35
C PHE A 144 -108.33 -59.33 -31.31
N VAL A 145 -108.44 -59.62 -30.00
CA VAL A 145 -108.04 -58.67 -28.94
C VAL A 145 -106.54 -58.76 -28.58
N ARG A 146 -105.94 -59.96 -28.69
CA ARG A 146 -104.54 -60.22 -28.29
C ARG A 146 -103.47 -59.37 -29.01
N PRO A 147 -103.55 -59.09 -30.33
CA PRO A 147 -102.53 -58.29 -31.01
C PRO A 147 -102.50 -56.82 -30.55
N ILE A 148 -103.68 -56.26 -30.27
CA ILE A 148 -103.84 -54.87 -29.83
C ILE A 148 -103.25 -54.69 -28.42
N PHE A 149 -103.44 -55.70 -27.57
CA PHE A 149 -102.84 -55.74 -26.23
C PHE A 149 -101.30 -55.66 -26.29
N LEU A 150 -100.67 -56.47 -27.14
CA LEU A 150 -99.22 -56.49 -27.28
C LEU A 150 -98.69 -55.12 -27.78
N MET A 151 -99.42 -54.48 -28.69
CA MET A 151 -99.06 -53.16 -29.23
C MET A 151 -99.10 -52.05 -28.16
N GLY A 152 -100.08 -52.08 -27.26
CA GLY A 152 -100.20 -51.11 -26.16
C GLY A 152 -99.06 -51.20 -25.14
N VAL A 153 -98.66 -52.42 -24.77
CA VAL A 153 -97.53 -52.65 -23.86
C VAL A 153 -96.22 -52.19 -24.49
N VAL A 154 -95.96 -52.56 -25.75
CA VAL A 154 -94.75 -52.14 -26.48
C VAL A 154 -94.64 -50.62 -26.55
N THR A 155 -95.74 -49.93 -26.86
CA THR A 155 -95.76 -48.46 -26.96
C THR A 155 -95.41 -47.81 -25.61
N THR A 156 -95.92 -48.34 -24.50
CA THR A 156 -95.65 -47.81 -23.15
C THR A 156 -94.18 -47.97 -22.77
N VAL A 157 -93.58 -49.12 -23.07
CA VAL A 157 -92.15 -49.38 -22.82
C VAL A 157 -91.28 -48.42 -23.64
N VAL A 158 -91.59 -48.22 -24.92
CA VAL A 158 -90.84 -47.32 -25.81
C VAL A 158 -90.90 -45.87 -25.32
N VAL A 159 -92.07 -45.37 -24.93
CA VAL A 159 -92.22 -44.00 -24.43
C VAL A 159 -91.45 -43.79 -23.12
N THR A 160 -91.47 -44.77 -22.22
CA THR A 160 -90.74 -44.69 -20.94
C THR A 160 -89.22 -44.72 -21.15
N TYR A 161 -88.74 -45.55 -22.09
CA TYR A 161 -87.33 -45.61 -22.48
C TYR A 161 -86.83 -44.29 -23.07
N LEU A 162 -87.60 -43.69 -23.99
CA LEU A 162 -87.25 -42.40 -24.59
C LEU A 162 -87.18 -41.27 -23.55
N ALA A 163 -88.08 -41.26 -22.58
CA ALA A 163 -88.06 -40.27 -21.49
C ALA A 163 -86.85 -40.44 -20.55
N ALA A 164 -86.40 -41.68 -20.31
CA ALA A 164 -85.20 -41.95 -19.51
C ALA A 164 -83.91 -41.54 -20.25
N ALA A 165 -83.85 -41.78 -21.56
CA ALA A 165 -82.72 -41.39 -22.40
C ALA A 165 -82.49 -39.86 -22.40
N ASP A 166 -83.56 -39.07 -22.53
CA ASP A 166 -83.50 -37.59 -22.54
C ASP A 166 -82.94 -37.00 -21.23
N ARG A 167 -83.27 -37.62 -20.09
CA ARG A 167 -82.77 -37.22 -18.77
C ARG A 167 -81.26 -37.47 -18.62
N LEU A 168 -80.76 -38.56 -19.20
CA LEU A 168 -79.36 -38.95 -19.11
C LEU A 168 -78.46 -38.03 -19.94
N VAL A 169 -78.94 -37.59 -21.11
CA VAL A 169 -78.27 -36.60 -21.97
C VAL A 169 -78.13 -35.24 -21.27
N SER A 170 -79.20 -34.79 -20.59
CA SER A 170 -79.19 -33.48 -19.90
C SER A 170 -78.19 -33.41 -18.74
N LEU A 171 -78.01 -34.50 -17.99
CA LEU A 171 -77.06 -34.57 -16.87
C LEU A 171 -75.60 -34.63 -17.34
N ASN A 172 -75.32 -35.30 -18.45
CA ASN A 172 -73.98 -35.34 -19.03
C ASN A 172 -73.55 -33.95 -19.51
N LYS A 173 -74.45 -33.20 -20.16
CA LYS A 173 -74.16 -31.85 -20.64
C LYS A 173 -73.78 -30.88 -19.51
N LEU A 174 -74.46 -30.96 -18.36
CA LEU A 174 -74.16 -30.10 -17.21
C LEU A 174 -72.77 -30.38 -16.61
N ARG A 175 -72.35 -31.65 -16.58
CA ARG A 175 -71.00 -32.05 -16.13
C ARG A 175 -69.91 -31.61 -17.09
N GLU A 176 -70.16 -31.73 -18.40
CA GLU A 176 -69.22 -31.27 -19.42
C GLU A 176 -68.97 -29.75 -19.32
N ASP A 177 -70.02 -28.95 -19.05
CA ASP A 177 -69.91 -27.50 -18.85
C ASP A 177 -69.11 -27.14 -17.58
N GLU A 178 -69.35 -27.81 -16.45
CA GLU A 178 -68.56 -27.60 -15.21
C GLU A 178 -67.08 -27.97 -15.40
N GLU A 179 -66.78 -29.07 -16.08
CA GLU A 179 -65.42 -29.48 -16.38
C GLU A 179 -64.74 -28.56 -17.40
N ALA A 180 -65.50 -27.97 -18.34
CA ALA A 180 -64.98 -26.99 -19.29
C ALA A 180 -64.58 -25.69 -18.56
N ILE A 181 -65.44 -25.15 -17.70
CA ILE A 181 -65.15 -23.96 -16.88
C ILE A 181 -63.93 -24.20 -15.98
N ARG A 182 -63.86 -25.37 -15.33
CA ARG A 182 -62.71 -25.73 -14.48
C ARG A 182 -61.41 -25.82 -15.26
N ARG A 183 -61.44 -26.39 -16.48
CA ARG A 183 -60.27 -26.45 -17.38
C ARG A 183 -59.84 -25.07 -17.86
N GLU A 184 -60.77 -24.19 -18.19
CA GLU A 184 -60.47 -22.82 -18.63
C GLU A 184 -59.83 -22.00 -17.51
N LYS A 185 -60.37 -22.07 -16.28
CA LYS A 185 -59.80 -21.41 -15.11
C LYS A 185 -58.39 -21.91 -14.82
N MET A 186 -58.20 -23.24 -14.75
CA MET A 186 -56.88 -23.85 -14.52
C MET A 186 -55.88 -23.49 -15.63
N ARG A 187 -56.32 -23.43 -16.89
CA ARG A 187 -55.46 -23.02 -18.01
C ARG A 187 -55.01 -21.56 -17.86
N THR A 188 -55.91 -20.67 -17.45
CA THR A 188 -55.60 -19.26 -17.25
C THR A 188 -54.61 -19.06 -16.10
N ASP A 189 -54.84 -19.73 -14.97
CA ASP A 189 -53.94 -19.70 -13.82
C ASP A 189 -52.53 -20.22 -14.18
N LEU A 190 -52.44 -21.33 -14.92
CA LEU A 190 -51.16 -21.89 -15.38
C LEU A 190 -50.41 -20.96 -16.34
N ILE A 191 -51.09 -20.30 -17.27
CA ILE A 191 -50.45 -19.35 -18.20
C ILE A 191 -49.86 -18.17 -17.41
N LEU A 192 -50.64 -17.57 -16.52
CA LEU A 192 -50.22 -16.39 -15.76
C LEU A 192 -49.15 -16.71 -14.71
N ASN A 193 -49.15 -17.92 -14.14
CA ASN A 193 -48.15 -18.35 -13.15
C ASN A 193 -46.91 -19.04 -13.77
N SER A 194 -46.88 -19.27 -15.08
CA SER A 194 -45.71 -19.86 -15.77
C SER A 194 -44.60 -18.85 -16.09
N THR A 195 -44.84 -17.56 -15.86
CA THR A 195 -43.88 -16.49 -16.14
C THR A 195 -43.20 -16.05 -14.84
N ASP A 196 -41.89 -15.81 -14.89
CA ASP A 196 -41.12 -15.20 -13.80
C ASP A 196 -41.34 -13.67 -13.70
N GLU A 197 -42.19 -13.12 -14.58
CA GLU A 197 -42.60 -11.72 -14.57
C GLU A 197 -43.82 -11.54 -13.66
N GLY A 198 -43.80 -10.45 -12.89
CA GLY A 198 -44.94 -10.07 -12.09
C GLY A 198 -46.05 -9.53 -12.98
N ILE A 199 -47.26 -10.06 -12.85
CA ILE A 199 -48.45 -9.61 -13.57
C ILE A 199 -49.52 -9.22 -12.57
N TYR A 200 -50.06 -8.02 -12.69
CA TYR A 200 -51.28 -7.62 -12.00
C TYR A 200 -52.21 -6.83 -12.93
N CYS A 201 -53.51 -6.86 -12.62
CA CYS A 201 -54.52 -6.09 -13.34
C CYS A 201 -55.13 -5.02 -12.44
N LEU A 202 -55.50 -3.90 -13.04
CA LEU A 202 -56.13 -2.75 -12.40
C LEU A 202 -57.50 -2.47 -13.03
N ASP A 203 -58.44 -1.94 -12.25
CA ASP A 203 -59.71 -1.39 -12.74
C ASP A 203 -59.57 0.08 -13.24
N LYS A 204 -60.67 0.68 -13.73
CA LYS A 204 -60.71 2.09 -14.18
C LYS A 204 -60.31 3.12 -13.09
N THR A 205 -60.28 2.72 -11.82
CA THR A 205 -59.92 3.58 -10.67
C THR A 205 -58.47 3.37 -10.21
N GLY A 206 -57.74 2.41 -10.79
CA GLY A 206 -56.39 2.05 -10.40
C GLY A 206 -56.32 1.08 -9.21
N LYS A 207 -57.43 0.41 -8.86
CA LYS A 207 -57.42 -0.64 -7.84
C LYS A 207 -57.05 -1.98 -8.46
N THR A 208 -56.22 -2.74 -7.75
CA THR A 208 -55.82 -4.08 -8.19
C THR A 208 -57.02 -5.04 -8.20
N THR A 209 -57.27 -5.68 -9.34
CA THR A 209 -58.32 -6.69 -9.51
C THR A 209 -57.78 -8.12 -9.54
N PHE A 210 -56.51 -8.28 -9.93
CA PHE A 210 -55.85 -9.58 -10.04
C PHE A 210 -54.35 -9.41 -9.84
N ILE A 211 -53.69 -10.44 -9.32
CA ILE A 211 -52.22 -10.54 -9.20
C ILE A 211 -51.79 -12.01 -9.36
N ASN A 212 -50.74 -12.26 -10.15
CA ASN A 212 -50.17 -13.60 -10.29
C ASN A 212 -49.19 -13.92 -9.14
N GLU A 213 -48.80 -15.20 -9.00
CA GLU A 213 -47.90 -15.63 -7.93
C GLU A 213 -46.52 -14.97 -7.99
N ALA A 214 -46.00 -14.75 -9.20
CA ALA A 214 -44.69 -14.11 -9.39
C ALA A 214 -44.71 -12.66 -8.89
N ALA A 215 -45.75 -11.88 -9.21
CA ALA A 215 -45.90 -10.51 -8.74
C ALA A 215 -45.94 -10.47 -7.22
N ALA A 216 -46.83 -11.25 -6.61
CA ALA A 216 -47.00 -11.33 -5.15
C ALA A 216 -45.67 -11.59 -4.43
N ARG A 217 -44.87 -12.53 -4.96
CA ARG A 217 -43.56 -12.89 -4.43
C ARG A 217 -42.52 -11.76 -4.56
N ILE A 218 -42.49 -11.06 -5.69
CA ILE A 218 -41.51 -9.99 -5.96
C ILE A 218 -41.80 -8.74 -5.10
N ILE A 219 -43.07 -8.34 -4.99
CA ILE A 219 -43.50 -7.16 -4.22
C ILE A 219 -43.69 -7.45 -2.72
N GLY A 220 -43.73 -8.73 -2.33
CA GLY A 220 -43.86 -9.16 -0.93
C GLY A 220 -45.26 -8.96 -0.34
N TRP A 221 -46.29 -8.92 -1.18
CA TRP A 221 -47.69 -8.82 -0.76
C TRP A 221 -48.41 -10.15 -0.95
N GLU A 222 -49.27 -10.52 0.00
CA GLU A 222 -50.21 -11.64 -0.19
C GLU A 222 -51.30 -11.25 -1.20
N PRO A 223 -51.69 -12.14 -2.14
CA PRO A 223 -52.67 -11.82 -3.17
C PRO A 223 -53.98 -11.22 -2.64
N GLU A 224 -54.50 -11.78 -1.54
CA GLU A 224 -55.77 -11.36 -0.93
C GLU A 224 -55.68 -9.98 -0.28
N GLU A 225 -54.50 -9.58 0.19
CA GLU A 225 -54.28 -8.25 0.77
C GLU A 225 -54.05 -7.18 -0.30
N PHE A 226 -53.45 -7.56 -1.43
CA PHE A 226 -53.10 -6.65 -2.50
C PHE A 226 -54.28 -6.30 -3.40
N VAL A 227 -55.18 -7.26 -3.63
CA VAL A 227 -56.42 -7.05 -4.40
C VAL A 227 -57.30 -6.01 -3.69
N GLY A 228 -57.77 -5.01 -4.45
CA GLY A 228 -58.61 -3.90 -3.97
C GLY A 228 -57.85 -2.66 -3.50
N LYS A 229 -56.53 -2.73 -3.31
CA LYS A 229 -55.68 -1.56 -3.00
C LYS A 229 -55.42 -0.72 -4.24
N LEU A 230 -55.26 0.58 -4.04
CA LEU A 230 -54.78 1.52 -5.06
C LEU A 230 -53.29 1.28 -5.28
N GLU A 231 -52.92 0.79 -6.45
CA GLU A 231 -51.54 0.40 -6.77
C GLU A 231 -50.56 1.58 -6.58
N HIS A 232 -50.94 2.76 -7.04
CA HIS A 232 -50.12 3.98 -6.96
C HIS A 232 -49.74 4.34 -5.52
N ASP A 233 -50.58 4.03 -4.53
CA ASP A 233 -50.33 4.37 -3.13
C ASP A 233 -49.40 3.39 -2.43
N VAL A 234 -49.19 2.19 -3.00
CA VAL A 234 -48.48 1.09 -2.34
C VAL A 234 -47.25 0.59 -3.09
N LEU A 235 -47.23 0.63 -4.42
CA LEU A 235 -46.10 0.20 -5.23
C LEU A 235 -45.37 1.35 -5.91
N HIS A 236 -46.07 2.41 -6.32
CA HIS A 236 -45.53 3.48 -7.18
C HIS A 236 -45.69 4.90 -6.60
N HIS A 237 -45.65 5.04 -5.26
CA HIS A 237 -46.01 6.29 -4.58
C HIS A 237 -44.88 7.34 -4.49
N THR A 238 -43.61 6.94 -4.47
CA THR A 238 -42.46 7.85 -4.26
C THR A 238 -41.26 7.52 -5.14
N LYS A 239 -40.45 8.55 -5.42
CA LYS A 239 -39.14 8.43 -6.06
C LYS A 239 -38.05 8.06 -5.05
N GLU A 240 -36.86 7.73 -5.54
CA GLU A 240 -35.67 7.42 -4.73
C GLU A 240 -35.33 8.53 -3.72
N ASP A 241 -35.54 9.79 -4.11
CA ASP A 241 -35.27 10.97 -3.29
C ASP A 241 -36.36 11.31 -2.26
N GLY A 242 -37.35 10.42 -2.09
CA GLY A 242 -38.45 10.58 -1.15
C GLY A 242 -39.57 11.52 -1.61
N ARG A 243 -39.47 12.14 -2.80
CA ARG A 243 -40.55 12.97 -3.33
C ARG A 243 -41.74 12.10 -3.80
N PRO A 244 -42.99 12.52 -3.54
CA PRO A 244 -44.16 11.82 -4.05
C PRO A 244 -44.15 11.75 -5.58
N PHE A 245 -44.43 10.58 -6.13
CA PHE A 245 -44.67 10.41 -7.54
C PHE A 245 -46.12 10.84 -7.82
N GLY A 246 -46.31 11.85 -8.67
CA GLY A 246 -47.65 12.37 -8.94
C GLY A 246 -48.48 11.38 -9.77
N THR A 247 -49.67 11.03 -9.29
CA THR A 247 -50.60 10.08 -9.95
C THR A 247 -50.89 10.43 -11.41
N ALA A 248 -51.10 11.71 -11.74
CA ALA A 248 -51.34 12.16 -13.11
C ALA A 248 -50.14 11.97 -14.07
N LYS A 249 -48.93 11.79 -13.51
CA LYS A 249 -47.68 11.55 -14.25
C LYS A 249 -47.28 10.08 -14.26
N CYS A 250 -47.99 9.22 -13.52
CA CYS A 250 -47.74 7.78 -13.48
C CYS A 250 -48.06 7.16 -14.85
N PRO A 251 -47.09 6.50 -15.52
CA PRO A 251 -47.33 5.82 -16.79
C PRO A 251 -48.44 4.75 -16.71
N ILE A 252 -48.56 4.07 -15.57
CA ILE A 252 -49.63 3.09 -15.32
C ILE A 252 -50.99 3.79 -15.29
N PHE A 253 -51.12 4.87 -14.52
CA PHE A 253 -52.34 5.68 -14.46
C PHE A 253 -52.74 6.26 -15.83
N GLN A 254 -51.76 6.77 -16.58
CA GLN A 254 -51.97 7.31 -17.93
C GLN A 254 -52.41 6.24 -18.94
N THR A 255 -52.16 4.96 -18.66
CA THR A 255 -52.49 3.85 -19.56
C THR A 255 -53.98 3.52 -19.52
N PHE A 256 -54.58 3.33 -18.34
CA PHE A 256 -56.02 3.07 -18.26
C PHE A 256 -56.89 4.32 -18.41
N THR A 257 -56.33 5.53 -18.26
CA THR A 257 -57.04 6.79 -18.58
C THR A 257 -56.91 7.20 -20.05
N GLY A 258 -55.75 6.96 -20.67
CA GLY A 258 -55.46 7.35 -22.06
C GLY A 258 -55.65 6.24 -23.10
N GLY A 259 -55.78 4.98 -22.69
CA GLY A 259 -56.06 3.84 -23.59
C GLY A 259 -54.90 3.44 -24.52
N VAL A 260 -53.67 3.83 -24.17
CA VAL A 260 -52.42 3.54 -24.92
C VAL A 260 -51.46 2.75 -24.03
N SER A 261 -50.79 1.73 -24.57
CA SER A 261 -49.78 0.95 -23.85
C SER A 261 -48.51 1.78 -23.62
N ARG A 262 -47.88 1.63 -22.45
CA ARG A 262 -46.64 2.34 -22.07
C ARG A 262 -45.64 1.35 -21.49
N HIS A 263 -44.40 1.50 -21.92
CA HIS A 263 -43.26 0.70 -21.46
C HIS A 263 -42.24 1.61 -20.77
N VAL A 264 -41.72 1.16 -19.64
CA VAL A 264 -40.78 1.91 -18.80
C VAL A 264 -39.64 0.98 -18.38
N ASN A 265 -38.41 1.40 -18.66
CA ASN A 265 -37.22 0.55 -18.53
C ASN A 265 -36.44 0.77 -17.24
N ASP A 266 -36.73 1.84 -16.51
CA ASP A 266 -35.98 2.21 -15.30
C ASP A 266 -36.85 3.08 -14.38
N GLU A 267 -37.57 2.42 -13.48
CA GLU A 267 -38.34 3.05 -12.42
C GLU A 267 -38.25 2.24 -11.12
N LEU A 268 -38.86 2.69 -10.04
CA LEU A 268 -38.81 2.01 -8.75
C LEU A 268 -40.20 1.53 -8.34
N PHE A 269 -40.28 0.26 -7.94
CA PHE A 269 -41.42 -0.26 -7.17
C PHE A 269 -41.03 -0.48 -5.72
N TRP A 270 -41.99 -0.28 -4.83
CA TRP A 270 -41.85 -0.47 -3.39
C TRP A 270 -42.46 -1.80 -2.97
N ARG A 271 -41.75 -2.54 -2.12
CA ARG A 271 -42.23 -3.77 -1.49
C ARG A 271 -43.03 -3.45 -0.24
N ARG A 272 -43.81 -4.43 0.23
CA ARG A 272 -44.61 -4.30 1.47
C ARG A 272 -43.78 -3.89 2.70
N ASP A 273 -42.54 -4.34 2.79
CA ASP A 273 -41.63 -4.05 3.91
C ASP A 273 -41.03 -2.63 3.87
N GLY A 274 -41.33 -1.85 2.82
CA GLY A 274 -40.81 -0.51 2.61
C GLY A 274 -39.45 -0.46 1.90
N SER A 275 -38.88 -1.59 1.50
CA SER A 275 -37.74 -1.60 0.56
C SER A 275 -38.21 -1.30 -0.86
N TYR A 276 -37.34 -0.74 -1.70
CA TYR A 276 -37.63 -0.54 -3.12
C TYR A 276 -36.71 -1.38 -4.01
N PHE A 277 -37.09 -1.56 -5.27
CA PHE A 277 -36.24 -2.17 -6.28
C PHE A 277 -36.42 -1.53 -7.65
N PRO A 278 -35.36 -1.50 -8.47
CA PRO A 278 -35.46 -1.07 -9.85
C PRO A 278 -36.29 -2.07 -10.65
N VAL A 279 -37.26 -1.55 -11.39
CA VAL A 279 -38.23 -2.31 -12.15
C VAL A 279 -38.27 -1.84 -13.61
N GLU A 280 -38.39 -2.81 -14.50
CA GLU A 280 -38.80 -2.62 -15.90
C GLU A 280 -40.24 -3.13 -16.02
N TYR A 281 -41.17 -2.32 -16.53
CA TYR A 281 -42.57 -2.72 -16.63
C TYR A 281 -43.26 -2.20 -17.90
N THR A 282 -44.34 -2.89 -18.26
CA THR A 282 -45.24 -2.52 -19.34
C THR A 282 -46.66 -2.47 -18.81
N SER A 283 -47.34 -1.33 -18.98
CA SER A 283 -48.77 -1.18 -18.71
C SER A 283 -49.53 -1.19 -20.03
N THR A 284 -50.49 -2.10 -20.17
CA THR A 284 -51.32 -2.25 -21.37
C THR A 284 -52.79 -2.12 -21.01
N PRO A 285 -53.58 -1.28 -21.71
CA PRO A 285 -54.99 -1.05 -21.36
C PRO A 285 -55.84 -2.29 -21.68
N LEU A 286 -56.70 -2.67 -20.74
CA LEU A 286 -57.74 -3.68 -20.95
C LEU A 286 -58.96 -3.01 -21.58
N LYS A 287 -59.47 -3.56 -22.69
CA LYS A 287 -60.58 -2.96 -23.46
C LYS A 287 -61.73 -3.96 -23.65
N GLU A 288 -62.94 -3.51 -23.39
CA GLU A 288 -64.18 -4.20 -23.80
C GLU A 288 -64.84 -3.37 -24.91
N GLY A 289 -64.76 -3.86 -26.15
CA GLY A 289 -65.13 -3.07 -27.33
C GLY A 289 -64.21 -1.84 -27.50
N TYR A 290 -64.80 -0.64 -27.46
CA TYR A 290 -64.07 0.64 -27.54
C TYR A 290 -63.77 1.27 -26.17
N GLU A 291 -64.30 0.71 -25.08
CA GLU A 291 -64.10 1.26 -23.74
C GLU A 291 -62.90 0.62 -23.04
N VAL A 292 -62.07 1.46 -22.41
CA VAL A 292 -60.99 1.00 -21.53
C VAL A 292 -61.59 0.67 -20.17
N VAL A 293 -61.48 -0.59 -19.75
CA VAL A 293 -62.01 -1.13 -18.48
C VAL A 293 -60.96 -1.24 -17.37
N GLY A 294 -59.70 -1.06 -17.72
CA GLY A 294 -58.58 -1.16 -16.77
C GLY A 294 -57.23 -1.21 -17.47
N ALA A 295 -56.22 -1.76 -16.78
CA ALA A 295 -54.92 -2.06 -17.36
C ALA A 295 -54.34 -3.36 -16.80
N VAL A 296 -53.54 -4.06 -17.60
CA VAL A 296 -52.64 -5.12 -17.15
C VAL A 296 -51.23 -4.55 -17.08
N VAL A 297 -50.53 -4.79 -15.98
CA VAL A 297 -49.14 -4.41 -15.80
C VAL A 297 -48.31 -5.68 -15.70
N THR A 298 -47.30 -5.80 -16.56
CA THR A 298 -46.27 -6.82 -16.46
C THR A 298 -44.96 -6.16 -16.04
N PHE A 299 -44.23 -6.73 -15.10
CA PHE A 299 -43.02 -6.12 -14.55
C PHE A 299 -41.94 -7.14 -14.18
N ARG A 300 -40.69 -6.69 -14.19
CA ARG A 300 -39.52 -7.50 -13.90
C ARG A 300 -38.55 -6.75 -12.97
N ASP A 301 -38.09 -7.43 -11.93
CA ASP A 301 -37.00 -6.93 -11.08
C ASP A 301 -35.67 -7.00 -11.84
N ILE A 302 -35.02 -5.85 -12.02
CA ILE A 302 -33.75 -5.70 -12.76
C ILE A 302 -32.54 -5.52 -11.84
N SER A 303 -32.66 -5.75 -10.53
CA SER A 303 -31.58 -5.56 -9.53
C SER A 303 -30.31 -6.34 -9.89
N LYS A 304 -30.44 -7.65 -10.15
CA LYS A 304 -29.30 -8.53 -10.47
C LYS A 304 -28.58 -8.13 -11.76
N ARG A 305 -29.32 -7.62 -12.74
CA ARG A 305 -28.75 -7.11 -14.00
C ARG A 305 -27.92 -5.86 -13.74
N ARG A 306 -28.46 -4.89 -12.98
CA ARG A 306 -27.73 -3.66 -12.62
C ARG A 306 -26.47 -3.94 -11.80
N GLU A 307 -26.53 -4.86 -10.83
CA GLU A 307 -25.35 -5.26 -10.05
C GLU A 307 -24.25 -5.88 -10.91
N SER A 308 -24.62 -6.74 -11.87
CA SER A 308 -23.69 -7.39 -12.79
C SER A 308 -23.04 -6.37 -13.73
N GLU A 309 -23.83 -5.47 -14.32
CA GLU A 309 -23.35 -4.39 -15.19
C GLU A 309 -22.45 -3.41 -14.42
N ALA A 310 -22.83 -3.04 -13.19
CA ALA A 310 -22.04 -2.18 -12.33
C ALA A 310 -20.71 -2.84 -11.92
N SER A 311 -20.72 -4.15 -11.63
CA SER A 311 -19.52 -4.92 -11.29
C SER A 311 -18.56 -5.03 -12.48
N LEU A 312 -19.07 -5.30 -13.69
CA LEU A 312 -18.27 -5.29 -14.91
C LEU A 312 -17.66 -3.91 -15.18
N LYS A 313 -18.46 -2.85 -15.04
CA LYS A 313 -17.98 -1.47 -15.19
C LYS A 313 -16.90 -1.13 -14.15
N LYS A 314 -17.05 -1.59 -12.90
CA LYS A 314 -16.06 -1.42 -11.83
C LYS A 314 -14.75 -2.14 -12.15
N LEU A 315 -14.80 -3.40 -12.58
CA LEU A 315 -13.60 -4.17 -12.96
C LEU A 315 -12.90 -3.57 -14.18
N SER A 316 -13.65 -3.14 -15.20
CA SER A 316 -13.11 -2.45 -16.37
C SER A 316 -12.41 -1.14 -15.98
N ASN A 317 -13.03 -0.32 -15.12
CA ASN A 317 -12.42 0.91 -14.61
C ASN A 317 -11.13 0.64 -13.82
N VAL A 318 -11.09 -0.42 -13.01
CA VAL A 318 -9.87 -0.81 -12.27
C VAL A 318 -8.73 -1.07 -13.25
N VAL A 319 -8.93 -1.88 -14.29
CA VAL A 319 -7.91 -2.19 -15.30
C VAL A 319 -7.50 -0.96 -16.12
N GLN A 320 -8.44 -0.06 -16.43
CA GLN A 320 -8.16 1.16 -17.18
C GLN A 320 -7.41 2.22 -16.36
N GLN A 321 -7.58 2.24 -15.04
CA GLN A 321 -6.98 3.23 -14.14
C GLN A 321 -5.74 2.70 -13.41
N THR A 322 -5.29 1.47 -13.67
CA THR A 322 -4.04 0.96 -13.06
C THR A 322 -2.84 1.78 -13.51
N ALA A 323 -1.95 2.11 -12.57
CA ALA A 323 -0.69 2.78 -12.86
C ALA A 323 0.33 1.89 -13.61
N GLU A 324 0.06 0.59 -13.75
CA GLU A 324 0.83 -0.33 -14.59
C GLU A 324 0.22 -0.45 -15.98
N ALA A 325 1.08 -0.62 -16.99
CA ALA A 325 0.63 -0.94 -18.34
C ALA A 325 0.13 -2.39 -18.38
N VAL A 326 -1.07 -2.60 -18.92
CA VAL A 326 -1.70 -3.91 -19.03
C VAL A 326 -1.90 -4.24 -20.50
N VAL A 327 -1.45 -5.42 -20.91
CA VAL A 327 -1.65 -5.97 -22.25
C VAL A 327 -2.22 -7.37 -22.13
N ILE A 328 -3.30 -7.65 -22.85
CA ILE A 328 -3.88 -8.99 -22.97
C ILE A 328 -3.67 -9.45 -24.41
N THR A 329 -3.15 -10.67 -24.57
CA THR A 329 -2.98 -11.30 -25.87
C THR A 329 -3.72 -12.62 -25.93
N ASP A 330 -4.03 -13.07 -27.14
CA ASP A 330 -4.39 -14.47 -27.40
C ASP A 330 -3.20 -15.42 -27.13
N ARG A 331 -3.40 -16.71 -27.35
CA ARG A 331 -2.39 -17.76 -27.22
C ARG A 331 -1.21 -17.64 -28.20
N ASP A 332 -1.41 -17.02 -29.36
CA ASP A 332 -0.36 -16.82 -30.37
C ASP A 332 0.42 -15.50 -30.14
N GLY A 333 0.03 -14.73 -29.12
CA GLY A 333 0.63 -13.48 -28.74
C GLY A 333 0.18 -12.30 -29.61
N VAL A 334 -1.03 -12.35 -30.17
CA VAL A 334 -1.70 -11.21 -30.81
C VAL A 334 -2.41 -10.40 -29.73
N ILE A 335 -2.15 -9.10 -29.68
CA ILE A 335 -2.73 -8.19 -28.69
C ILE A 335 -4.23 -8.03 -28.96
N GLU A 336 -5.04 -8.32 -27.95
CA GLU A 336 -6.50 -8.12 -27.99
C GLU A 336 -6.91 -6.87 -27.22
N TYR A 337 -6.15 -6.51 -26.17
CA TYR A 337 -6.45 -5.37 -25.33
C TYR A 337 -5.18 -4.72 -24.77
N VAL A 338 -5.20 -3.39 -24.67
CA VAL A 338 -4.24 -2.57 -23.93
C VAL A 338 -4.97 -1.52 -23.10
N ASN A 339 -4.43 -1.17 -21.94
CA ASN A 339 -4.99 -0.09 -21.12
C ASN A 339 -4.38 1.29 -21.49
N PRO A 340 -4.96 2.42 -21.03
CA PRO A 340 -4.44 3.76 -21.31
C PRO A 340 -2.99 3.97 -20.85
N THR A 341 -2.57 3.31 -19.77
CA THR A 341 -1.20 3.39 -19.25
C THR A 341 -0.18 2.82 -20.23
N PHE A 342 -0.52 1.74 -20.96
CA PHE A 342 0.30 1.24 -22.06
C PHE A 342 0.48 2.30 -23.15
N GLU A 343 -0.58 3.03 -23.52
CA GLU A 343 -0.50 4.07 -24.55
C GLU A 343 0.41 5.22 -24.11
N GLN A 344 0.29 5.65 -22.85
CA GLN A 344 1.12 6.69 -22.27
C GLN A 344 2.60 6.29 -22.19
N LEU A 345 2.87 5.05 -21.77
CA LEU A 345 4.23 4.53 -21.62
C LEU A 345 4.92 4.33 -22.98
N THR A 346 4.24 3.66 -23.90
CA THR A 346 4.85 3.20 -25.16
C THR A 346 4.72 4.21 -26.30
N GLY A 347 3.73 5.11 -26.23
CA GLY A 347 3.35 6.04 -27.28
C GLY A 347 2.57 5.42 -28.45
N PHE A 348 2.26 4.13 -28.39
CA PHE A 348 1.37 3.47 -29.36
C PHE A 348 -0.07 3.57 -28.89
N SER A 349 -0.97 3.98 -29.77
CA SER A 349 -2.40 3.96 -29.45
C SER A 349 -2.94 2.52 -29.45
N ALA A 350 -4.05 2.29 -28.75
CA ALA A 350 -4.74 1.00 -28.73
C ALA A 350 -5.11 0.55 -30.14
N GLN A 351 -5.49 1.47 -31.04
CA GLN A 351 -5.81 1.16 -32.44
C GLN A 351 -4.60 0.66 -33.23
N GLU A 352 -3.38 1.11 -32.88
CA GLU A 352 -2.14 0.67 -33.53
C GLU A 352 -1.60 -0.63 -32.92
N ALA A 353 -1.86 -0.86 -31.63
CA ALA A 353 -1.34 -2.00 -30.89
C ALA A 353 -2.22 -3.26 -30.99
N VAL A 354 -3.55 -3.10 -30.94
CA VAL A 354 -4.49 -4.23 -31.02
C VAL A 354 -4.39 -4.88 -32.41
N GLY A 355 -4.35 -6.22 -32.45
CA GLY A 355 -4.11 -7.02 -33.65
C GLY A 355 -2.64 -7.17 -34.03
N GLN A 356 -1.72 -6.49 -33.34
CA GLN A 356 -0.27 -6.67 -33.53
C GLN A 356 0.31 -7.63 -32.49
N ASN A 357 1.55 -8.07 -32.71
CA ASN A 357 2.30 -8.86 -31.73
C ASN A 357 3.20 -7.94 -30.88
N PRO A 358 3.33 -8.15 -29.54
CA PRO A 358 4.13 -7.31 -28.62
C PRO A 358 5.60 -7.08 -29.05
N ARG A 359 6.11 -7.86 -30.00
CA ARG A 359 7.38 -7.60 -30.69
C ARG A 359 7.51 -6.19 -31.29
N LEU A 360 6.41 -5.44 -31.46
CA LEU A 360 6.49 -4.03 -31.88
C LEU A 360 7.35 -3.17 -30.93
N LEU A 361 7.44 -3.54 -29.65
CA LEU A 361 8.24 -2.85 -28.64
C LEU A 361 9.70 -3.32 -28.59
N LYS A 362 10.06 -4.36 -29.36
CA LYS A 362 11.36 -5.04 -29.26
C LYS A 362 12.52 -4.09 -29.59
N SER A 363 13.41 -3.87 -28.63
CA SER A 363 14.60 -3.02 -28.80
C SER A 363 15.77 -3.68 -29.53
N GLY A 364 15.82 -5.01 -29.58
CA GLY A 364 16.99 -5.77 -30.06
C GLY A 364 18.15 -5.88 -29.06
N ARG A 365 18.04 -5.35 -27.84
CA ARG A 365 19.08 -5.42 -26.79
C ARG A 365 19.16 -6.76 -26.08
N HIS A 366 18.09 -7.56 -26.11
CA HIS A 366 18.04 -8.89 -25.52
C HIS A 366 18.44 -10.00 -26.51
N PRO A 367 19.25 -10.99 -26.10
CA PRO A 367 19.67 -12.10 -26.95
C PRO A 367 18.49 -13.02 -27.29
N LYS A 368 18.57 -13.79 -28.39
CA LYS A 368 17.50 -14.70 -28.81
C LYS A 368 17.09 -15.71 -27.71
N VAL A 369 18.08 -16.21 -26.97
CA VAL A 369 17.91 -17.17 -25.86
C VAL A 369 17.00 -16.61 -24.74
N PHE A 370 16.98 -15.29 -24.54
CA PHE A 370 16.09 -14.65 -23.57
C PHE A 370 14.61 -14.87 -23.95
N TYR A 371 14.26 -14.60 -25.21
CA TYR A 371 12.90 -14.78 -25.70
C TYR A 371 12.49 -16.26 -25.80
N GLU A 372 13.42 -17.15 -26.14
CA GLU A 372 13.17 -18.60 -26.14
C GLU A 372 12.81 -19.11 -24.73
N ARG A 373 13.53 -18.66 -23.70
CA ARG A 373 13.22 -18.96 -22.29
C ARG A 373 11.88 -18.38 -21.87
N PHE A 374 11.61 -17.12 -22.23
CA PHE A 374 10.35 -16.45 -21.96
C PHE A 374 9.17 -17.25 -22.50
N TRP A 375 9.15 -17.53 -23.82
CA TRP A 375 8.06 -18.27 -24.46
C TRP A 375 7.88 -19.67 -23.89
N LYS A 376 8.99 -20.39 -23.64
CA LYS A 376 8.95 -21.71 -23.01
C LYS A 376 8.27 -21.67 -21.63
N THR A 377 8.53 -20.63 -20.85
CA THR A 377 7.96 -20.47 -19.49
C THR A 377 6.45 -20.28 -19.56
N ILE A 378 5.99 -19.29 -20.35
CA ILE A 378 4.57 -18.95 -20.40
C ILE A 378 3.73 -20.03 -21.11
N LEU A 379 4.28 -20.71 -22.12
CA LEU A 379 3.58 -21.80 -22.82
C LEU A 379 3.51 -23.10 -22.00
N ASN A 380 4.44 -23.31 -21.07
CA ASN A 380 4.31 -24.37 -20.05
C ASN A 380 3.24 -24.04 -19.00
N GLY A 381 2.73 -22.80 -19.00
CA GLY A 381 1.70 -22.35 -18.09
C GLY A 381 2.24 -21.79 -16.77
N ASP A 382 3.55 -21.50 -16.73
CA ASP A 382 4.21 -20.84 -15.60
C ASP A 382 4.18 -19.30 -15.76
N VAL A 383 4.21 -18.58 -14.65
CA VAL A 383 4.33 -17.12 -14.64
C VAL A 383 5.76 -16.71 -14.94
N TYR A 384 5.96 -15.81 -15.89
CA TYR A 384 7.27 -15.21 -16.15
C TYR A 384 7.36 -13.83 -15.52
N ARG A 385 8.45 -13.57 -14.79
CA ARG A 385 8.82 -12.24 -14.30
C ARG A 385 10.23 -11.90 -14.78
N GLY A 386 10.41 -10.73 -15.36
CA GLY A 386 11.72 -10.31 -15.83
C GLY A 386 11.77 -8.87 -16.30
N ILE A 387 13.00 -8.40 -16.53
CA ILE A 387 13.28 -7.06 -17.01
C ILE A 387 13.37 -7.08 -18.54
N PHE A 388 12.52 -6.30 -19.20
CA PHE A 388 12.54 -6.09 -20.63
C PHE A 388 13.19 -4.74 -20.94
N ILE A 389 14.04 -4.76 -21.97
CA ILE A 389 14.59 -3.54 -22.56
C ILE A 389 13.82 -3.34 -23.85
N ASN A 390 12.91 -2.38 -23.87
CA ASN A 390 12.01 -2.13 -24.98
C ASN A 390 12.20 -0.73 -25.54
N LYS A 391 11.54 -0.45 -26.66
CA LYS A 391 11.64 0.80 -27.41
C LYS A 391 10.24 1.40 -27.59
N LYS A 392 10.08 2.64 -27.18
CA LYS A 392 8.86 3.42 -27.41
C LYS A 392 8.68 3.72 -28.90
N LYS A 393 7.49 4.18 -29.30
CA LYS A 393 7.20 4.64 -30.68
C LYS A 393 8.17 5.73 -31.15
N SER A 394 8.60 6.61 -30.24
CA SER A 394 9.59 7.67 -30.50
C SER A 394 11.00 7.15 -30.81
N GLY A 395 11.28 5.88 -30.51
CA GLY A 395 12.62 5.30 -30.60
C GLY A 395 13.41 5.32 -29.28
N GLU A 396 12.91 5.97 -28.24
CA GLU A 396 13.54 5.96 -26.90
C GLU A 396 13.55 4.54 -26.31
N ILE A 397 14.69 4.14 -25.75
CA ILE A 397 14.83 2.88 -25.01
C ILE A 397 14.35 3.09 -23.58
N TYR A 398 13.52 2.18 -23.11
CA TYR A 398 13.05 2.15 -21.73
C TYR A 398 13.19 0.74 -21.13
N TYR A 399 13.24 0.71 -19.81
CA TYR A 399 13.40 -0.49 -19.01
C TYR A 399 12.10 -0.72 -18.25
N GLU A 400 11.50 -1.90 -18.46
CA GLU A 400 10.30 -2.28 -17.74
C GLU A 400 10.49 -3.60 -17.04
N GLU A 401 9.98 -3.67 -15.82
CA GLU A 401 9.77 -4.94 -15.14
C GLU A 401 8.39 -5.45 -15.55
N GLN A 402 8.35 -6.63 -16.17
CA GLN A 402 7.13 -7.20 -16.72
C GLN A 402 6.83 -8.56 -16.08
N THR A 403 5.58 -8.73 -15.68
CA THR A 403 5.01 -10.02 -15.27
C THR A 403 4.05 -10.50 -16.35
N VAL A 404 4.20 -11.73 -16.83
CA VAL A 404 3.29 -12.36 -17.81
C VAL A 404 2.69 -13.61 -17.21
N THR A 405 1.35 -13.63 -17.12
CA THR A 405 0.55 -14.68 -16.51
C THR A 405 -0.36 -15.34 -17.56
N PRO A 406 -0.27 -16.67 -17.75
CA PRO A 406 -1.17 -17.41 -18.62
C PRO A 406 -2.56 -17.58 -17.99
N LEU A 407 -3.61 -17.28 -18.75
CA LEU A 407 -5.00 -17.54 -18.38
C LEU A 407 -5.47 -18.86 -18.97
N ARG A 408 -6.20 -19.63 -18.16
CA ARG A 408 -6.71 -20.96 -18.51
C ARG A 408 -8.23 -20.96 -18.62
N ASN A 409 -8.77 -21.76 -19.52
CA ASN A 409 -10.19 -22.09 -19.54
C ASN A 409 -10.53 -23.15 -18.47
N GLU A 410 -11.82 -23.52 -18.38
CA GLU A 410 -12.30 -24.56 -17.45
C GLU A 410 -11.69 -25.96 -17.72
N GLN A 411 -11.19 -26.19 -18.94
CA GLN A 411 -10.52 -27.42 -19.36
C GLN A 411 -9.01 -27.42 -19.02
N GLY A 412 -8.47 -26.32 -18.49
CA GLY A 412 -7.06 -26.18 -18.10
C GLY A 412 -6.12 -25.73 -19.22
N ASP A 413 -6.63 -25.54 -20.44
CA ASP A 413 -5.87 -25.06 -21.60
C ASP A 413 -5.60 -23.57 -21.50
N ILE A 414 -4.38 -23.16 -21.86
CA ILE A 414 -4.00 -21.75 -21.95
C ILE A 414 -4.72 -21.12 -23.14
N THR A 415 -5.45 -20.03 -22.88
CA THR A 415 -6.24 -19.29 -23.88
C THR A 415 -5.66 -17.92 -24.17
N HIS A 416 -5.18 -17.22 -23.13
CA HIS A 416 -4.69 -15.85 -23.23
C HIS A 416 -3.46 -15.66 -22.35
N PHE A 417 -2.71 -14.59 -22.59
CA PHE A 417 -1.68 -14.10 -21.70
C PHE A 417 -2.03 -12.69 -21.22
N VAL A 418 -2.00 -12.47 -19.92
CA VAL A 418 -2.08 -11.14 -19.33
C VAL A 418 -0.69 -10.72 -18.93
N SER A 419 -0.26 -9.56 -19.39
CA SER A 419 0.98 -8.94 -18.94
C SER A 419 0.72 -7.63 -18.23
N THR A 420 1.44 -7.42 -17.12
CA THR A 420 1.53 -6.13 -16.45
C THR A 420 2.97 -5.67 -16.47
N SER A 421 3.19 -4.39 -16.74
CA SER A 421 4.54 -3.81 -16.75
C SER A 421 4.62 -2.44 -16.08
N HIS A 422 5.78 -2.22 -15.45
CA HIS A 422 6.13 -0.99 -14.75
C HIS A 422 7.46 -0.44 -15.29
N ASP A 423 7.45 0.80 -15.76
CA ASP A 423 8.65 1.51 -16.20
C ASP A 423 9.47 1.97 -14.99
N PHE A 424 10.74 1.57 -14.95
CA PHE A 424 11.68 1.98 -13.93
C PHE A 424 12.96 2.60 -14.51
N THR A 425 12.88 3.12 -15.74
CA THR A 425 13.98 3.78 -16.45
C THR A 425 14.59 4.91 -15.63
N ASP A 426 13.77 5.77 -15.03
CA ASP A 426 14.24 6.90 -14.23
C ASP A 426 14.98 6.45 -12.97
N ARG A 427 14.57 5.32 -12.39
CA ARG A 427 15.26 4.71 -11.25
C ARG A 427 16.65 4.22 -11.64
N ILE A 428 16.80 3.51 -12.77
CA ILE A 428 18.12 3.09 -13.26
C ILE A 428 19.01 4.30 -13.52
N LYS A 429 18.49 5.33 -14.20
CA LYS A 429 19.26 6.55 -14.50
C LYS A 429 19.71 7.24 -13.21
N ALA A 430 18.84 7.32 -12.20
CA ALA A 430 19.16 7.91 -10.89
C ALA A 430 20.22 7.09 -10.14
N GLU A 431 20.09 5.76 -10.11
CA GLU A 431 21.07 4.87 -9.46
C GLU A 431 22.45 4.97 -10.13
N GLN A 432 22.51 5.02 -11.46
CA GLN A 432 23.76 5.22 -12.21
C GLN A 432 24.37 6.60 -11.94
N ALA A 433 23.56 7.66 -11.96
CA ALA A 433 24.02 9.02 -11.65
C ALA A 433 24.57 9.10 -10.22
N LEU A 434 23.91 8.46 -9.26
CA LEU A 434 24.36 8.39 -7.87
C LEU A 434 25.69 7.63 -7.75
N GLN A 435 25.85 6.49 -8.45
CA GLN A 435 27.11 5.76 -8.48
C GLN A 435 28.26 6.61 -9.03
N MET A 436 28.03 7.31 -10.16
CA MET A 436 29.04 8.20 -10.74
C MET A 436 29.39 9.37 -9.81
N ALA A 437 28.38 9.97 -9.15
CA ALA A 437 28.59 11.04 -8.19
C ALA A 437 29.40 10.56 -6.97
N ASN A 438 29.08 9.38 -6.44
CA ASN A 438 29.80 8.78 -5.32
C ASN A 438 31.26 8.47 -5.69
N GLU A 439 31.52 7.95 -6.89
CA GLU A 439 32.89 7.69 -7.33
C GLU A 439 33.69 8.99 -7.50
N LYS A 440 33.05 10.04 -8.05
CA LYS A 440 33.66 11.36 -8.14
C LYS A 440 34.00 11.94 -6.76
N LEU A 441 33.06 11.85 -5.81
CA LEU A 441 33.28 12.28 -4.42
C LEU A 441 34.40 11.49 -3.74
N ARG A 442 34.50 10.17 -4.00
CA ARG A 442 35.56 9.31 -3.46
C ARG A 442 36.94 9.75 -3.95
N VAL A 443 37.08 10.06 -5.24
CA VAL A 443 38.34 10.58 -5.81
C VAL A 443 38.68 11.94 -5.19
N GLN A 444 37.72 12.88 -5.15
CA GLN A 444 37.94 14.20 -4.54
C GLN A 444 38.33 14.11 -3.06
N SER A 445 37.71 13.21 -2.30
CA SER A 445 38.04 12.98 -0.89
C SER A 445 39.48 12.48 -0.73
N ASN A 446 39.94 11.56 -1.58
CA ASN A 446 41.31 11.06 -1.52
C ASN A 446 42.34 12.15 -1.85
N ASP A 447 42.05 13.01 -2.82
CA ASP A 447 42.92 14.16 -3.14
C ASP A 447 42.94 15.19 -2.00
N LEU A 448 41.80 15.40 -1.33
CA LEU A 448 41.71 16.26 -0.14
C LEU A 448 42.52 15.71 1.04
N ILE A 449 42.53 14.39 1.23
CA ILE A 449 43.34 13.74 2.26
C ILE A 449 44.84 13.94 1.98
N LYS A 450 45.28 13.69 0.74
CA LYS A 450 46.69 13.89 0.34
C LYS A 450 47.15 15.34 0.51
N THR A 451 46.32 16.30 0.10
CA THR A 451 46.64 17.73 0.25
C THR A 451 46.71 18.14 1.72
N ASN A 452 45.80 17.66 2.57
CA ASN A 452 45.86 17.91 4.02
C ASN A 452 47.11 17.31 4.69
N GLU A 453 47.53 16.11 4.29
CA GLU A 453 48.80 15.52 4.78
C GLU A 453 50.02 16.36 4.34
N GLY A 454 50.01 16.86 3.11
CA GLY A 454 51.01 17.80 2.61
C GLY A 454 51.07 19.07 3.44
N ILE A 455 49.93 19.73 3.68
CA ILE A 455 49.83 20.94 4.51
C ILE A 455 50.33 20.68 5.93
N ARG A 456 49.97 19.55 6.56
CA ARG A 456 50.44 19.21 7.91
C ARG A 456 51.95 19.01 7.99
N THR A 457 52.57 18.52 6.92
CA THR A 457 54.03 18.33 6.84
C THR A 457 54.72 19.68 6.68
N LEU A 458 54.23 20.51 5.76
CA LEU A 458 54.71 21.89 5.59
C LEU A 458 54.59 22.70 6.89
N TYR A 459 53.49 22.57 7.61
CA TYR A 459 53.29 23.27 8.87
C TYR A 459 54.30 22.85 9.95
N ARG A 460 54.66 21.56 10.03
CA ARG A 460 55.69 21.05 10.95
C ARG A 460 57.08 21.61 10.60
N GLU A 461 57.42 21.64 9.31
CA GLU A 461 58.69 22.21 8.85
C GLU A 461 58.77 23.72 9.11
N LEU A 462 57.70 24.45 8.82
CA LEU A 462 57.61 25.88 9.08
C LEU A 462 57.76 26.19 10.57
N LYS A 463 57.08 25.43 11.44
CA LYS A 463 57.18 25.60 12.89
C LYS A 463 58.61 25.38 13.37
N LYS A 464 59.27 24.31 12.91
CA LYS A 464 60.67 24.02 13.26
C LYS A 464 61.60 25.14 12.81
N SER A 465 61.47 25.60 11.56
CA SER A 465 62.28 26.70 11.04
C SER A 465 62.09 27.99 11.83
N HIS A 466 60.87 28.30 12.27
CA HIS A 466 60.59 29.47 13.11
C HIS A 466 61.27 29.38 14.48
N GLU A 467 61.27 28.19 15.08
CA GLU A 467 61.89 27.93 16.38
C GLU A 467 63.42 28.05 16.29
N ASP A 468 64.03 27.47 15.25
CA ASP A 468 65.46 27.59 14.95
C ASP A 468 65.86 29.06 14.75
N LEU A 469 65.05 29.83 14.02
CA LEU A 469 65.30 31.25 13.75
C LEU A 469 65.27 32.09 15.03
N LYS A 470 64.36 31.77 15.96
CA LYS A 470 64.26 32.43 17.26
C LYS A 470 65.50 32.17 18.13
N VAL A 471 66.00 30.93 18.13
CA VAL A 471 67.25 30.58 18.84
C VAL A 471 68.44 31.35 18.26
N LEU A 472 68.57 31.36 16.94
CA LEU A 472 69.65 32.05 16.23
C LEU A 472 69.63 33.56 16.49
N GLN A 473 68.44 34.17 16.51
CA GLN A 473 68.27 35.59 16.81
C GLN A 473 68.75 35.92 18.23
N ASN A 474 68.40 35.11 19.23
CA ASN A 474 68.85 35.32 20.59
C ASN A 474 70.37 35.17 20.73
N GLN A 475 70.98 34.21 20.03
CA GLN A 475 72.44 34.05 19.99
C GLN A 475 73.12 35.28 19.37
N LEU A 476 72.57 35.81 18.27
CA LEU A 476 73.11 36.98 17.59
C LEU A 476 73.03 38.23 18.47
N VAL A 477 71.91 38.46 19.17
CA VAL A 477 71.77 39.57 20.12
C VAL A 477 72.79 39.50 21.25
N GLN A 478 73.05 38.30 21.79
CA GLN A 478 74.08 38.11 22.83
C GLN A 478 75.48 38.36 22.30
N ALA A 479 75.79 37.86 21.09
CA ALA A 479 77.08 38.08 20.43
C ALA A 479 77.34 39.57 20.16
N GLU A 480 76.35 40.31 19.64
CA GLU A 480 76.45 41.76 19.42
C GLU A 480 76.68 42.53 20.72
N LYS A 481 75.97 42.16 21.80
CA LYS A 481 76.13 42.77 23.11
C LYS A 481 77.53 42.56 23.66
N LEU A 482 78.06 41.34 23.55
CA LEU A 482 79.42 40.99 23.98
C LEU A 482 80.48 41.73 23.15
N GLN A 483 80.33 41.78 21.83
CA GLN A 483 81.24 42.50 20.95
C GLN A 483 81.29 44.00 21.26
N SER A 484 80.13 44.61 21.55
CA SER A 484 80.03 46.01 21.92
C SER A 484 80.73 46.31 23.25
N ILE A 485 80.50 45.48 24.28
CA ILE A 485 81.18 45.58 25.57
C ILE A 485 82.69 45.41 25.39
N GLY A 486 83.12 44.40 24.62
CA GLY A 486 84.53 44.15 24.31
C GLY A 486 85.20 45.37 23.66
N ARG A 487 84.60 45.96 22.63
CA ARG A 487 85.19 47.12 21.94
C ARG A 487 85.33 48.35 22.86
N LEU A 488 84.31 48.64 23.68
CA LEU A 488 84.35 49.75 24.63
C LEU A 488 85.37 49.52 25.76
N ALA A 489 85.43 48.29 26.27
CA ALA A 489 86.36 47.88 27.31
C ALA A 489 87.84 48.10 26.91
N ALA A 490 88.23 47.75 25.67
CA ALA A 490 89.61 47.97 25.19
C ALA A 490 90.02 49.44 25.21
N GLY A 491 89.14 50.33 24.73
CA GLY A 491 89.41 51.77 24.68
C GLY A 491 89.48 52.39 26.07
N VAL A 492 88.45 52.13 26.91
CA VAL A 492 88.36 52.67 28.27
C VAL A 492 89.51 52.16 29.14
N ALA A 493 89.87 50.87 29.03
CA ALA A 493 90.94 50.31 29.84
C ALA A 493 92.31 50.94 29.52
N HIS A 494 92.60 51.23 28.25
CA HIS A 494 93.83 51.91 27.88
C HIS A 494 93.88 53.35 28.42
N GLU A 495 92.76 54.07 28.39
CA GLU A 495 92.67 55.44 28.90
C GLU A 495 92.75 55.52 30.42
N VAL A 496 92.21 54.54 31.15
CA VAL A 496 92.22 54.49 32.62
C VAL A 496 93.55 53.94 33.17
N LYS A 497 94.21 53.01 32.45
CA LYS A 497 95.50 52.44 32.89
C LYS A 497 96.60 53.51 32.99
N ASN A 498 96.60 54.49 32.09
CA ASN A 498 97.59 55.56 32.06
C ASN A 498 97.61 56.41 33.35
N PRO A 499 96.50 57.02 33.81
CA PRO A 499 96.49 57.77 35.06
C PRO A 499 96.70 56.88 36.30
N LEU A 500 96.23 55.62 36.30
CA LEU A 500 96.49 54.70 37.41
C LEU A 500 97.98 54.42 37.60
N ASN A 501 98.72 54.15 36.52
CA ASN A 501 100.17 53.93 36.59
C ASN A 501 100.91 55.16 37.14
N ILE A 502 100.44 56.38 36.82
CA ILE A 502 101.00 57.60 37.40
C ILE A 502 100.74 57.63 38.90
N LEU A 503 99.52 57.29 39.36
CA LEU A 503 99.19 57.24 40.78
C LEU A 503 100.04 56.21 41.53
N VAL A 504 100.25 55.00 40.98
CA VAL A 504 101.16 54.00 41.58
C VAL A 504 102.56 54.59 41.76
N GLN A 505 103.13 55.18 40.70
CA GLN A 505 104.47 55.78 40.77
C GLN A 505 104.57 56.92 41.81
N GLN A 506 103.51 57.73 41.97
CA GLN A 506 103.49 58.79 42.98
C GLN A 506 103.35 58.23 44.40
N ILE A 507 102.55 57.19 44.59
CA ILE A 507 102.42 56.50 45.88
C ILE A 507 103.75 55.85 46.27
N ASP A 508 104.40 55.13 45.35
CA ASP A 508 105.74 54.56 45.56
C ASP A 508 106.76 55.63 45.97
N TYR A 509 106.77 56.76 45.25
CA TYR A 509 107.66 57.89 45.55
C TYR A 509 107.40 58.49 46.94
N LEU A 510 106.13 58.63 47.34
CA LEU A 510 105.77 59.12 48.66
C LEU A 510 106.10 58.09 49.76
N SER A 511 105.91 56.80 49.50
CA SER A 511 106.27 55.70 50.40
C SER A 511 107.77 55.65 50.68
N ASP A 512 108.60 56.01 49.71
CA ASP A 512 110.06 56.13 49.88
C ASP A 512 110.49 57.39 50.67
N LEU A 513 109.72 58.48 50.58
CA LEU A 513 110.02 59.77 51.23
C LEU A 513 109.54 59.86 52.68
N ILE A 514 108.40 59.24 53.01
CA ILE A 514 107.79 59.32 54.33
C ILE A 514 108.55 58.39 55.30
N PRO A 515 109.12 58.91 56.42
CA PRO A 515 109.81 58.07 57.38
C PRO A 515 108.85 57.03 57.99
N LYS A 516 109.22 55.75 57.99
CA LYS A 516 108.43 54.61 58.56
C LYS A 516 107.97 54.76 60.03
N LYS A 517 108.37 55.82 60.72
CA LYS A 517 107.92 56.16 62.08
C LYS A 517 106.55 56.86 62.12
N ASP A 518 106.12 57.50 61.03
CA ASP A 518 104.78 58.09 60.94
C ASP A 518 103.76 57.02 60.56
N LYS A 519 103.12 56.44 61.58
CA LYS A 519 102.17 55.34 61.41
C LYS A 519 100.88 55.75 60.69
N GLU A 520 100.47 57.02 60.80
CA GLU A 520 99.23 57.49 60.14
C GLU A 520 99.49 57.73 58.66
N ALA A 521 100.59 58.42 58.31
CA ALA A 521 100.94 58.66 56.91
C ALA A 521 101.26 57.35 56.16
N ALA A 522 101.96 56.40 56.80
CA ALA A 522 102.21 55.09 56.22
C ALA A 522 100.91 54.30 55.96
N LYS A 523 99.95 54.35 56.89
CA LYS A 523 98.66 53.68 56.73
C LYS A 523 97.83 54.29 55.60
N VAL A 524 97.83 55.61 55.44
CA VAL A 524 97.12 56.27 54.33
C VAL A 524 97.74 55.91 52.98
N LEU A 525 99.07 55.83 52.89
CA LEU A 525 99.75 55.39 51.66
C LEU A 525 99.44 53.93 51.33
N GLU A 526 99.43 53.05 52.33
CA GLU A 526 99.04 51.64 52.17
C GLU A 526 97.59 51.52 51.65
N GLU A 527 96.64 52.27 52.22
CA GLU A 527 95.24 52.30 51.75
C GLU A 527 95.11 52.85 50.32
N MET A 528 95.94 53.84 49.94
CA MET A 528 95.99 54.39 48.58
C MET A 528 96.56 53.38 47.58
N GLU A 529 97.65 52.71 47.93
CA GLU A 529 98.28 51.67 47.13
C GLU A 529 97.27 50.54 46.86
N GLU A 530 96.61 50.03 47.91
CA GLU A 530 95.57 49.02 47.80
C GLU A 530 94.40 49.48 46.90
N ALA A 531 94.00 50.75 46.95
CA ALA A 531 92.94 51.27 46.10
C ALA A 531 93.34 51.31 44.62
N VAL A 532 94.56 51.76 44.31
CA VAL A 532 95.06 51.87 42.94
C VAL A 532 95.37 50.49 42.34
N ASP A 533 95.89 49.56 43.13
CA ASP A 533 96.13 48.17 42.71
C ASP A 533 94.82 47.43 42.41
N ARG A 534 93.78 47.66 43.23
CA ARG A 534 92.44 47.15 42.95
C ARG A 534 91.90 47.70 41.64
N ALA A 535 92.01 49.00 41.41
CA ALA A 535 91.57 49.62 40.16
C ALA A 535 92.34 49.08 38.95
N SER A 536 93.66 48.91 39.07
CA SER A 536 94.52 48.36 38.02
C SER A 536 94.18 46.91 37.69
N THR A 537 93.81 46.13 38.71
CA THR A 537 93.34 44.74 38.56
C THR A 537 92.00 44.69 37.82
N ILE A 538 91.01 45.48 38.23
CA ILE A 538 89.69 45.57 37.54
C ILE A 538 89.86 45.95 36.07
N ILE A 539 90.69 46.94 35.78
CA ILE A 539 90.93 47.40 34.41
C ILE A 539 91.66 46.34 33.58
N SER A 540 92.62 45.64 34.16
CA SER A 540 93.34 44.55 33.47
C SER A 540 92.41 43.36 33.20
N GLU A 541 91.55 42.99 34.14
CA GLU A 541 90.54 41.95 33.92
C GLU A 541 89.52 42.33 32.84
N LEU A 542 89.11 43.61 32.79
CA LEU A 542 88.22 44.14 31.76
C LEU A 542 88.89 44.14 30.37
N LEU A 543 90.19 44.45 30.31
CA LEU A 543 91.01 44.41 29.09
C LEU A 543 91.21 42.97 28.60
N ASP A 544 91.48 42.03 29.51
CA ASP A 544 91.61 40.61 29.20
C ASP A 544 90.29 40.03 28.71
N PHE A 545 89.17 40.48 29.28
CA PHE A 545 87.83 40.14 28.80
C PHE A 545 87.59 40.63 27.35
N SER A 546 88.18 41.78 26.99
CA SER A 546 88.00 42.44 25.69
C SER A 546 88.93 41.92 24.58
N ARG A 547 90.17 41.55 24.90
CA ARG A 547 91.21 41.14 23.93
C ARG A 547 91.08 39.68 23.43
N MET A 548 89.89 39.10 23.48
CA MET A 548 89.66 37.72 23.08
C MET A 548 89.43 37.62 21.57
N SER A 549 90.50 37.37 20.80
CA SER A 549 90.39 37.19 19.35
C SER A 549 91.17 35.99 18.79
N GLU A 550 92.32 35.62 19.36
CA GLU A 550 93.16 34.53 18.81
C GLU A 550 93.82 33.72 19.93
N LEU A 551 93.81 32.38 19.80
CA LEU A 551 94.49 31.44 20.69
C LEU A 551 95.84 31.02 20.07
N ASP A 552 96.91 31.00 20.86
CA ASP A 552 98.19 30.42 20.46
C ASP A 552 98.25 28.94 20.89
N LEU A 553 97.51 28.10 20.16
CA LEU A 553 97.38 26.68 20.46
C LEU A 553 98.70 25.93 20.24
N LYS A 554 99.23 25.34 21.31
CA LYS A 554 100.43 24.50 21.30
C LYS A 554 100.18 23.19 22.03
N LYS A 555 100.93 22.14 21.69
CA LYS A 555 100.93 20.88 22.47
C LYS A 555 101.64 21.08 23.80
N VAL A 556 100.87 21.20 24.87
CA VAL A 556 101.37 21.54 26.21
C VAL A 556 100.94 20.48 27.22
N SER A 557 101.76 20.27 28.25
CA SER A 557 101.42 19.41 29.39
C SER A 557 100.57 20.19 30.40
N LEU A 558 99.36 19.73 30.66
CA LEU A 558 98.48 20.33 31.68
C LEU A 558 99.12 20.30 33.07
N MET A 559 99.92 19.27 33.38
CA MET A 559 100.66 19.17 34.64
C MET A 559 101.71 20.29 34.76
N GLU A 560 102.45 20.59 33.70
CA GLU A 560 103.47 21.65 33.68
C GLU A 560 102.82 23.04 33.83
N VAL A 561 101.69 23.28 33.16
CA VAL A 561 100.93 24.55 33.29
C VAL A 561 100.39 24.69 34.71
N MET A 562 99.82 23.64 35.28
CA MET A 562 99.31 23.66 36.65
C MET A 562 100.43 23.92 37.67
N ASP A 563 101.58 23.25 37.55
CA ASP A 563 102.71 23.46 38.46
C ASP A 563 103.33 24.85 38.33
N SER A 564 103.43 25.38 37.11
CA SER A 564 103.84 26.77 36.87
C SER A 564 102.88 27.74 37.52
N THR A 565 101.58 27.46 37.47
CA THR A 565 100.55 28.29 38.12
C THR A 565 100.66 28.23 39.65
N LEU A 566 100.84 27.05 40.22
CA LEU A 566 100.99 26.87 41.66
C LEU A 566 102.24 27.56 42.21
N THR A 567 103.31 27.63 41.41
CA THR A 567 104.53 28.39 41.75
C THR A 567 104.23 29.89 41.87
N LEU A 568 103.41 30.44 40.97
CA LEU A 568 102.99 31.85 41.06
C LEU A 568 102.10 32.14 42.28
N LEU A 569 101.29 31.17 42.71
CA LEU A 569 100.36 31.31 43.84
C LEU A 569 100.94 30.87 45.18
N GLU A 570 102.22 30.49 45.25
CA GLU A 570 102.87 30.01 46.47
C GLU A 570 102.76 31.01 47.64
N PRO A 571 102.97 32.34 47.45
CA PRO A 571 102.84 33.32 48.53
C PRO A 571 101.42 33.37 49.11
N GLN A 572 100.39 33.32 48.26
CA GLN A 572 98.99 33.39 48.66
C GLN A 572 98.57 32.09 49.37
N LEU A 573 98.99 30.93 48.86
CA LEU A 573 98.74 29.63 49.48
C LEU A 573 99.35 29.54 50.88
N LYS A 574 100.59 30.03 51.06
CA LYS A 574 101.27 30.09 52.37
C LYS A 574 100.58 31.05 53.33
N THR A 575 100.20 32.24 52.86
CA THR A 575 99.52 33.26 53.67
C THR A 575 98.16 32.75 54.15
N ALA A 576 97.40 32.08 53.27
CA ALA A 576 96.14 31.46 53.60
C ALA A 576 96.27 30.13 54.36
N LYS A 577 97.50 29.63 54.62
CA LYS A 577 97.78 28.34 55.29
C LYS A 577 97.03 27.15 54.66
N ILE A 578 96.95 27.10 53.33
CA ILE A 578 96.21 26.07 52.61
C ILE A 578 97.06 24.79 52.49
N ASN A 579 96.44 23.64 52.77
CA ASN A 579 97.08 22.34 52.66
C ASN A 579 96.85 21.78 51.24
N LEU A 580 97.84 21.97 50.36
CA LEU A 580 97.73 21.61 48.95
C LEU A 580 97.95 20.10 48.73
N LYS A 581 96.97 19.43 48.10
CA LYS A 581 97.05 18.02 47.71
C LYS A 581 97.03 17.88 46.19
N LYS A 582 98.08 17.29 45.61
CA LYS A 582 98.21 17.05 44.16
C LYS A 582 98.02 15.57 43.82
N GLU A 583 97.11 15.26 42.91
CA GLU A 583 96.83 13.91 42.41
C GLU A 583 96.90 13.90 40.87
N TYR A 584 98.11 13.80 40.32
CA TYR A 584 98.33 13.80 38.87
C TYR A 584 98.53 12.38 38.33
N ASP A 585 97.73 12.01 37.33
CA ASP A 585 97.91 10.79 36.57
C ASP A 585 98.91 11.02 35.42
N LYS A 586 100.05 10.34 35.50
CA LYS A 586 101.12 10.42 34.48
C LYS A 586 100.70 9.91 33.10
N ARG A 587 99.56 9.22 32.99
CA ARG A 587 99.01 8.75 31.70
C ARG A 587 98.34 9.86 30.89
N LEU A 588 98.15 11.04 31.47
CA LEU A 588 97.53 12.18 30.79
C LEU A 588 98.46 12.69 29.66
N PRO A 589 98.03 12.65 28.38
CA PRO A 589 98.85 13.11 27.27
C PRO A 589 98.89 14.65 27.19
N LYS A 590 99.81 15.18 26.37
CA LYS A 590 99.86 16.61 26.04
C LYS A 590 98.61 17.00 25.23
N VAL A 591 98.05 18.16 25.53
CA VAL A 591 96.81 18.68 24.93
C VAL A 591 97.12 19.92 24.11
N ASN A 592 96.40 20.14 23.01
CA ASN A 592 96.55 21.33 22.19
C ASN A 592 95.78 22.51 22.82
N LEU A 593 96.49 23.44 23.47
CA LEU A 593 95.90 24.58 24.18
C LEU A 593 96.85 25.77 24.24
N ASP A 594 96.33 26.95 24.55
CA ASP A 594 97.13 28.12 24.87
C ASP A 594 97.50 28.09 26.36
N ALA A 595 98.79 27.90 26.64
CA ALA A 595 99.30 27.74 28.01
C ALA A 595 99.04 28.98 28.89
N ASN A 596 99.15 30.19 28.32
CA ASN A 596 98.98 31.44 29.06
C ASN A 596 97.50 31.63 29.42
N ARG A 597 96.59 31.35 28.47
CA ARG A 597 95.14 31.41 28.73
C ARG A 597 94.70 30.35 29.72
N MET A 598 95.28 29.16 29.66
CA MET A 598 94.95 28.10 30.62
C MET A 598 95.50 28.37 32.02
N GLN A 599 96.69 28.95 32.11
CA GLN A 599 97.22 29.46 33.37
C GLN A 599 96.28 30.51 33.99
N GLN A 600 95.70 31.42 33.19
CA GLN A 600 94.71 32.39 33.65
C GLN A 600 93.43 31.71 34.21
N VAL A 601 92.94 30.65 33.55
CA VAL A 601 91.82 29.84 34.07
C VAL A 601 92.15 29.27 35.46
N PHE A 602 93.33 28.68 35.60
CA PHE A 602 93.78 28.08 36.85
C PHE A 602 93.96 29.12 37.96
N ILE A 603 94.56 30.29 37.66
CA ILE A 603 94.70 31.40 38.62
C ILE A 603 93.33 31.84 39.13
N ASN A 604 92.36 32.07 38.23
CA ASN A 604 91.03 32.54 38.60
C ASN A 604 90.28 31.54 39.49
N LEU A 605 90.33 30.25 39.16
CA LEU A 605 89.68 29.21 39.95
C LEU A 605 90.37 29.01 41.30
N MET A 606 91.70 28.99 41.33
CA MET A 606 92.45 28.82 42.58
C MET A 606 92.32 30.03 43.50
N MET A 607 92.37 31.27 42.99
CA MET A 607 92.15 32.46 43.80
C MET A 607 90.74 32.47 44.40
N ASN A 608 89.72 32.04 43.64
CA ASN A 608 88.36 31.88 44.17
C ASN A 608 88.30 30.85 45.31
N ALA A 609 89.00 29.72 45.15
CA ALA A 609 89.11 28.68 46.18
C ALA A 609 89.84 29.19 47.44
N ILE A 610 90.98 29.89 47.26
CA ILE A 610 91.76 30.50 48.35
C ILE A 610 90.88 31.48 49.14
N HIS A 611 90.12 32.33 48.45
CA HIS A 611 89.23 33.30 49.09
C HIS A 611 87.95 32.70 49.70
N ALA A 612 87.62 31.44 49.40
CA ALA A 612 86.43 30.76 49.91
C ALA A 612 86.72 29.86 51.11
N THR A 613 88.00 29.57 51.36
CA THR A 613 88.47 28.62 52.37
C THR A 613 88.95 29.31 53.64
N GLU A 614 88.86 28.61 54.78
CA GLU A 614 89.43 29.06 56.05
C GLU A 614 90.90 28.62 56.18
N PRO A 615 91.73 29.30 57.00
CA PRO A 615 93.12 28.91 57.17
C PRO A 615 93.27 27.48 57.67
N GLY A 616 94.08 26.67 56.99
CA GLY A 616 94.28 25.25 57.28
C GLY A 616 93.43 24.29 56.43
N SER A 617 92.50 24.81 55.61
CA SER A 617 91.69 24.00 54.70
C SER A 617 92.52 23.33 53.60
N ALA A 618 92.03 22.19 53.12
CA ALA A 618 92.63 21.46 52.01
C ALA A 618 92.17 22.03 50.64
N LEU A 619 93.12 22.14 49.71
CA LEU A 619 92.85 22.38 48.28
C LEU A 619 93.37 21.16 47.51
N THR A 620 92.47 20.42 46.88
CA THR A 620 92.82 19.20 46.14
C THR A 620 92.76 19.44 44.64
N ILE A 621 93.84 19.10 43.94
CA ILE A 621 93.94 19.22 42.49
C ILE A 621 94.15 17.84 41.89
N ARG A 622 93.24 17.42 41.01
CA ARG A 622 93.33 16.14 40.28
C ARG A 622 93.45 16.39 38.79
N LEU A 623 94.37 15.68 38.14
CA LEU A 623 94.56 15.70 36.70
C LEU A 623 94.59 14.26 36.19
N PHE A 624 93.61 13.85 35.39
CA PHE A 624 93.55 12.47 34.89
C PHE A 624 92.83 12.33 33.54
N PRO A 625 93.21 11.35 32.70
CA PRO A 625 92.46 11.03 31.49
C PRO A 625 91.21 10.21 31.84
N ARG A 626 90.11 10.43 31.11
CA ARG A 626 88.85 9.70 31.28
C ARG A 626 88.20 9.45 29.91
N THR A 627 87.73 8.23 29.68
CA THR A 627 86.87 7.92 28.52
C THR A 627 85.40 8.05 28.92
N LEU A 628 84.62 8.79 28.14
CA LEU A 628 83.22 9.07 28.45
C LEU A 628 82.33 7.85 28.11
N ASN A 629 81.88 7.13 29.15
CA ASN A 629 81.14 5.85 28.99
C ASN A 629 79.62 5.96 29.20
N ARG A 630 79.08 7.13 29.56
CA ARG A 630 77.64 7.36 29.83
C ARG A 630 77.21 8.75 29.36
N PHE A 631 75.91 8.95 29.18
CA PHE A 631 75.30 10.28 28.99
C PHE A 631 75.41 11.08 30.31
N GLU A 632 76.52 11.79 30.48
CA GLU A 632 76.69 12.82 31.51
C GLU A 632 76.12 14.16 30.99
N PRO A 633 75.88 15.17 31.85
CA PRO A 633 75.66 16.53 31.36
C PRO A 633 76.76 16.86 30.33
N PHE A 634 76.41 17.51 29.21
CA PHE A 634 77.31 17.80 28.07
C PHE A 634 77.63 16.63 27.11
N VAL A 635 77.09 15.43 27.33
CA VAL A 635 77.18 14.30 26.40
C VAL A 635 75.81 14.06 25.76
N GLY A 636 75.64 14.40 24.48
CA GLY A 636 74.65 13.85 23.55
C GLY A 636 73.14 14.05 23.83
N ARG A 637 72.53 15.13 23.31
CA ARG A 637 71.21 15.17 22.63
C ARG A 637 70.97 16.39 21.70
N ARG A 638 71.95 17.27 21.44
CA ARG A 638 71.83 18.44 20.53
C ARG A 638 73.04 18.54 19.59
N ARG A 639 72.88 19.25 18.47
CA ARG A 639 73.92 19.44 17.43
C ARG A 639 75.17 20.22 17.93
N GLU A 640 75.18 20.64 19.19
CA GLU A 640 76.22 21.44 19.85
C GLU A 640 76.96 20.69 20.97
N ASP A 641 76.75 19.37 21.15
CA ASP A 641 77.44 18.63 22.20
C ASP A 641 78.94 18.48 21.88
N ILE A 642 79.77 19.19 22.66
CA ILE A 642 81.24 19.24 22.55
C ILE A 642 81.87 17.84 22.71
N PHE A 643 81.19 16.93 23.41
CA PHE A 643 81.66 15.56 23.69
C PHE A 643 80.67 14.47 23.26
N SER A 644 81.21 13.36 22.78
CA SER A 644 80.47 12.14 22.44
C SER A 644 80.84 10.98 23.36
N ILE A 645 79.93 10.01 23.51
CA ILE A 645 80.25 8.74 24.19
C ILE A 645 81.39 8.06 23.44
N GLY A 646 82.44 7.68 24.17
CA GLY A 646 83.67 7.10 23.63
C GLY A 646 84.79 8.11 23.37
N ASP A 647 84.56 9.42 23.55
CA ASP A 647 85.65 10.40 23.51
C ASP A 647 86.56 10.25 24.74
N ASP A 648 87.87 10.35 24.52
CA ASP A 648 88.88 10.51 25.57
C ASP A 648 89.03 11.99 25.92
N VAL A 649 88.93 12.30 27.22
CA VAL A 649 89.02 13.67 27.74
C VAL A 649 90.06 13.77 28.84
N ALA A 650 90.73 14.92 28.91
CA ALA A 650 91.50 15.36 30.06
C ALA A 650 90.55 15.97 31.08
N VAL A 651 90.57 15.46 32.31
CA VAL A 651 89.78 16.01 33.42
C VAL A 651 90.71 16.75 34.37
N ILE A 652 90.36 18.01 34.66
CA ILE A 652 90.99 18.82 35.70
C ILE A 652 89.95 19.07 36.79
N GLU A 653 90.23 18.60 38.01
CA GLU A 653 89.42 18.90 39.18
C GLU A 653 90.18 19.83 40.13
N ILE A 654 89.55 20.93 40.52
CA ILE A 654 90.01 21.82 41.59
C ILE A 654 88.92 21.83 42.65
N GLU A 655 89.20 21.21 43.78
CA GLU A 655 88.25 21.01 44.88
C GLU A 655 88.73 21.76 46.13
N ASP A 656 87.88 22.66 46.62
CA ASP A 656 88.09 23.43 47.83
C ASP A 656 87.19 22.94 48.98
N ALA A 657 87.64 23.21 50.22
CA ALA A 657 86.88 22.93 51.44
C ALA A 657 86.26 24.22 52.04
N GLY A 658 85.80 25.13 51.18
CA GLY A 658 85.29 26.45 51.55
C GLY A 658 83.80 26.49 51.87
N THR A 659 83.17 27.65 51.68
CA THR A 659 81.75 27.87 51.98
C THR A 659 80.78 27.30 50.95
N GLY A 660 81.27 26.82 49.80
CA GLY A 660 80.43 26.39 48.68
C GLY A 660 79.70 27.54 47.97
N ILE A 661 78.85 27.19 47.01
CA ILE A 661 78.06 28.12 46.17
C ILE A 661 76.58 27.97 46.54
N SER A 662 75.88 29.04 46.90
CA SER A 662 74.43 28.98 47.17
C SER A 662 73.62 28.62 45.91
N GLU A 663 72.59 27.78 46.04
CA GLU A 663 71.75 27.32 44.91
C GLU A 663 71.11 28.47 44.12
N GLU A 664 70.69 29.55 44.77
CA GLU A 664 70.11 30.74 44.14
C GLU A 664 71.07 31.42 43.15
N ASN A 665 72.37 31.36 43.43
CA ASN A 665 73.39 32.04 42.65
C ASN A 665 73.93 31.17 41.51
N MET A 666 73.77 29.84 41.59
CA MET A 666 74.30 28.87 40.62
C MET A 666 73.97 29.20 39.15
N PRO A 667 72.77 29.67 38.78
CA PRO A 667 72.45 30.03 37.39
C PRO A 667 73.16 31.30 36.89
N LYS A 668 73.67 32.15 37.79
CA LYS A 668 74.19 33.50 37.47
C LYS A 668 75.70 33.62 37.68
N ILE A 669 76.39 32.61 38.22
CA ILE A 669 77.82 32.67 38.56
C ILE A 669 78.75 32.94 37.36
N PHE A 670 78.30 32.64 36.14
CA PHE A 670 79.03 32.91 34.90
C PHE A 670 78.58 34.21 34.22
N ASP A 671 77.55 34.89 34.72
CA ASP A 671 77.12 36.18 34.19
C ASP A 671 78.23 37.23 34.44
N PRO A 672 78.62 38.02 33.43
CA PRO A 672 79.61 39.08 33.63
C PRO A 672 79.17 40.07 34.72
N PHE A 673 80.11 40.48 35.59
CA PHE A 673 79.93 41.39 36.73
C PHE A 673 79.10 40.85 37.90
N PHE A 674 78.74 39.55 37.87
CA PHE A 674 78.10 38.89 38.98
C PHE A 674 79.13 38.49 40.05
N THR A 675 78.96 38.96 41.28
CA THR A 675 79.83 38.60 42.42
C THR A 675 79.12 38.78 43.75
N THR A 676 79.32 37.83 44.66
CA THR A 676 78.84 37.90 46.05
C THR A 676 79.86 38.55 47.00
N LYS A 677 81.03 38.93 46.49
CA LYS A 677 82.17 39.44 47.27
C LYS A 677 82.55 40.88 46.90
N ARG A 678 81.60 41.73 46.49
CA ARG A 678 81.89 43.14 46.09
C ARG A 678 82.66 43.90 47.17
N GLU A 679 82.28 43.75 48.43
CA GLU A 679 82.93 44.42 49.57
C GLU A 679 84.34 43.88 49.86
N LYS A 680 84.69 42.69 49.34
CA LYS A 680 86.03 42.09 49.42
C LYS A 680 86.82 42.25 48.10
N GLY A 681 86.43 43.21 47.24
CA GLY A 681 87.12 43.51 45.98
C GLY A 681 86.80 42.58 44.81
N GLY A 682 85.77 41.73 44.91
CA GLY A 682 85.39 40.84 43.82
C GLY A 682 84.80 41.59 42.63
N THR A 683 85.43 41.46 41.45
CA THR A 683 85.04 42.14 40.21
C THR A 683 83.84 41.51 39.50
N GLY A 684 83.63 40.21 39.72
CA GLY A 684 82.60 39.42 39.04
C GLY A 684 82.91 39.10 37.57
N LEU A 685 84.13 39.34 37.11
CA LEU A 685 84.57 39.00 35.75
C LEU A 685 85.27 37.65 35.68
N GLY A 686 85.92 37.20 36.76
CA GLY A 686 86.78 36.01 36.75
C GLY A 686 86.13 34.73 36.21
N LEU A 687 84.93 34.35 36.66
CA LEU A 687 84.25 33.14 36.18
C LEU A 687 83.73 33.27 34.74
N SER A 688 83.31 34.48 34.33
CA SER A 688 82.92 34.74 32.94
C SER A 688 84.12 34.65 31.98
N VAL A 689 85.31 35.09 32.41
CA VAL A 689 86.57 34.93 31.67
C VAL A 689 86.95 33.45 31.58
N VAL A 690 86.83 32.69 32.69
CA VAL A 690 87.06 31.24 32.69
C VAL A 690 86.16 30.55 31.67
N LYS A 691 84.86 30.85 31.67
CA LYS A 691 83.89 30.24 30.75
C LYS A 691 84.23 30.55 29.29
N ASN A 692 84.52 31.80 28.96
CA ASN A 692 84.88 32.20 27.61
C ASN A 692 86.20 31.57 27.12
N ILE A 693 87.24 31.53 27.96
CA ILE A 693 88.51 30.88 27.61
C ILE A 693 88.28 29.40 27.31
N LEU A 694 87.49 28.70 28.12
CA LEU A 694 87.19 27.29 27.91
C LEU A 694 86.34 27.06 26.65
N ASP A 695 85.36 27.92 26.38
CA ASP A 695 84.54 27.83 25.17
C ASP A 695 85.39 28.03 23.90
N LEU A 696 86.37 28.94 23.92
CA LEU A 696 87.35 29.11 22.82
C LEU A 696 88.26 27.88 22.64
N HIS A 697 88.56 27.15 23.71
CA HIS A 697 89.33 25.90 23.67
C HIS A 697 88.48 24.66 23.38
N HIS A 698 87.18 24.83 23.09
CA HIS A 698 86.22 23.72 22.99
C HIS A 698 86.25 22.79 24.22
N ALA A 699 86.36 23.40 25.40
CA ALA A 699 86.38 22.76 26.70
C ALA A 699 85.13 23.13 27.51
N THR A 700 84.80 22.35 28.52
CA THR A 700 83.68 22.64 29.42
C THR A 700 84.13 22.80 30.86
N ILE A 701 83.33 23.50 31.66
CA ILE A 701 83.47 23.61 33.10
C ILE A 701 82.14 23.32 33.77
N GLU A 702 82.18 22.55 34.86
CA GLU A 702 81.08 22.33 35.78
C GLU A 702 81.52 22.74 37.19
N LEU A 703 80.65 23.45 37.90
CA LEU A 703 80.84 23.81 39.30
C LEU A 703 79.85 23.03 40.16
N ILE A 704 80.37 22.22 41.07
CA ILE A 704 79.59 21.28 41.88
C ILE A 704 79.84 21.59 43.35
N ASN A 705 78.79 21.69 44.17
CA ASN A 705 78.96 21.73 45.62
C ASN A 705 79.30 20.36 46.18
N ASN A 706 80.17 20.30 47.18
CA ASN A 706 80.45 19.06 47.90
C ASN A 706 79.20 18.57 48.67
N GLN A 707 79.13 17.27 48.98
CA GLN A 707 77.92 16.59 49.50
C GLN A 707 77.27 17.23 50.75
N ASN A 708 78.00 18.05 51.51
CA ASN A 708 77.53 18.72 52.72
C ASN A 708 77.26 20.24 52.53
N GLY A 709 77.29 20.75 51.28
CA GLY A 709 77.20 22.18 50.97
C GLY A 709 78.42 23.00 51.37
N LYS A 710 79.44 22.37 51.97
CA LYS A 710 80.71 22.97 52.36
C LYS A 710 81.80 22.59 51.36
N GLY A 711 82.21 23.58 50.58
CA GLY A 711 83.24 23.48 49.54
C GLY A 711 82.65 23.32 48.16
N ALA A 712 83.39 23.78 47.15
CA ALA A 712 83.04 23.65 45.76
C ALA A 712 84.12 22.89 44.99
N LYS A 713 83.70 22.29 43.88
CA LYS A 713 84.57 21.58 42.95
C LYS A 713 84.34 22.10 41.54
N ALA A 714 85.40 22.60 40.93
CA ALA A 714 85.43 22.90 39.51
C ALA A 714 85.95 21.70 38.75
N VAL A 715 85.16 21.20 37.78
CA VAL A 715 85.52 20.10 36.89
C VAL A 715 85.62 20.66 35.48
N ILE A 716 86.83 20.68 34.93
CA ILE A 716 87.09 21.08 33.55
C ILE A 716 87.33 19.83 32.72
N MET A 717 86.70 19.76 31.55
CA MET A 717 86.93 18.71 30.57
C MET A 717 87.46 19.31 29.28
N ILE A 718 88.59 18.77 28.79
CA ILE A 718 89.20 19.15 27.52
C ILE A 718 89.31 17.89 26.67
N LYS A 719 88.88 17.96 25.40
CA LYS A 719 88.98 16.83 24.49
C LYS A 719 90.45 16.49 24.25
N LEU A 720 90.82 15.23 24.42
CA LEU A 720 92.13 14.77 23.99
C LEU A 720 92.09 14.58 22.48
N ASP A 721 93.09 15.13 21.79
CA ASP A 721 93.29 14.80 20.38
C ASP A 721 93.34 13.28 20.29
N ALA A 722 92.53 12.70 19.39
CA ALA A 722 92.59 11.28 19.11
C ALA A 722 94.04 10.96 18.78
N HIS A 723 94.76 10.32 19.71
CA HIS A 723 96.04 9.77 19.37
C HIS A 723 95.77 8.83 18.21
N SER A 724 96.42 9.14 17.07
CA SER A 724 96.75 8.17 16.04
C SER A 724 97.10 6.90 16.78
N LYS A 725 96.18 5.93 16.76
CA LYS A 725 96.47 4.56 17.17
C LYS A 725 97.66 4.15 16.30
N SER A 726 98.87 4.30 16.82
CA SER A 726 100.07 3.73 16.21
C SER A 726 100.14 2.28 16.62
#